data_AF-A0A6B2KZB7-F1
#
_entry.id   AF-A0A6B2KZB7-F1
#
_cell.length_a   1.000
_cell.length_b   1.000
_cell.length_c   1.000
_cell.angle_alpha   90.00
_cell.angle_beta   90.00
_cell.angle_gamma   90.00
#
_symmetry.space_group_name_H-M   'P 1'
#
loop_
_entity.id
_entity.type
_entity.pdbx_description
1 polymer ?
#
loop_
_entity_poly.entity_id
_entity_poly.type
_entity_poly.pdbx_seq_one_letter_code
_entity_poly.pdbx_strand_id
1 'polypeptide(L)'
;MYSRLDHREVSRLLFKYGASVIQRLDSSVTHLITTDLPIHLKRKQDITPKYSIVSPLWVLQCIQSHKLLPTFPFKIPWPSPSANQSIEKMISPSKLRGSSNQCADSSPPGTSLFPRPTSPYKLKSVGTETEKITPPVTTSPIPQLLKQPPQESPLLKQPPKESPIVNPAVPSPLKPLPTKKPNTRMLTSSENPNFIQDYFEKSRLHHLSAWKAQFQEQLREYLTNNLSHKLSSIKTARNESPPHPHNNNQRLICHVDMDAFFVTVSLLAFPEKRGLPAVVSHSGDNSTVASANYEARKYGIKNGCWLKSAIKACPDLQVLPYNFDEYERVSKKLFSVLASYSDTIQVLSCDEAILDLSQYTHHQAQHIATEIKAIIYKETSCHCSIGIGKNILTARLALRLAKPNGMAVVPPDEELIDWIQQFDIKDLPNVGYSLVQRLSSFNILSIADIQSKDQEQLCSILGAKTGRTLYYSVRGEDHKALCSFQLRKSIGVDLTYAIRFSDNPSIFEFIHKISEEVHRRIASVGARSKKLTLMVKKRAEEAGEAVKYLGHGVCDTYTRSITLQNEIYLPEDISSHAIQIYKKLNIKATDLRGIGIHLSRLVYDSQAKGQTTLQNWLRPLGAKNTLIQSTPFEINLQSPPKL
;
A
#
# COMPACT_ATOMS: atom_id res chain seq x y z
N MET A 1 9.69 10.16 45.61
CA MET A 1 8.34 9.75 45.14
C MET A 1 8.13 10.07 43.65
N TYR A 2 9.13 9.84 42.78
CA TYR A 2 9.00 9.88 41.31
C TYR A 2 9.98 8.87 40.69
N SER A 3 9.67 7.58 40.84
CA SER A 3 10.43 6.48 40.25
C SER A 3 10.13 6.40 38.74
N ARG A 4 11.12 6.76 37.90
CA ARG A 4 11.15 6.60 36.43
C ARG A 4 9.81 6.91 35.72
N LEU A 5 9.60 8.19 35.40
CA LEU A 5 8.58 8.61 34.42
C LEU A 5 8.79 7.91 33.08
N ASP A 6 7.73 7.32 32.54
CA ASP A 6 7.75 6.68 31.22
C ASP A 6 7.99 7.73 30.11
N HIS A 7 8.86 7.37 29.17
CA HIS A 7 9.15 8.16 27.98
C HIS A 7 7.88 8.44 27.16
N ARG A 8 6.90 7.53 27.11
CA ARG A 8 5.62 7.78 26.42
C ARG A 8 4.82 8.90 27.07
N GLU A 9 4.74 8.94 28.40
CA GLU A 9 4.03 9.98 29.14
C GLU A 9 4.73 11.34 29.02
N VAL A 10 6.06 11.37 29.12
CA VAL A 10 6.84 12.60 28.88
C VAL A 10 6.61 13.11 27.44
N SER A 11 6.59 12.22 26.46
CA SER A 11 6.32 12.58 25.06
C SER A 11 4.90 13.11 24.85
N ARG A 12 3.90 12.49 25.50
CA ARG A 12 2.49 12.93 25.47
C ARG A 12 2.32 14.32 26.08
N LEU A 13 3.00 14.58 27.19
CA LEU A 13 2.99 15.88 27.86
C LEU A 13 3.66 16.96 27.00
N LEU A 14 4.82 16.68 26.41
CA LEU A 14 5.48 17.59 25.46
C LEU A 14 4.55 17.95 24.29
N PHE A 15 3.95 16.94 23.64
CA PHE A 15 3.04 17.16 22.52
C PHE A 15 1.80 17.98 22.91
N LYS A 16 1.21 17.71 24.08
CA LYS A 16 0.04 18.46 24.60
C LYS A 16 0.33 19.96 24.77
N TYR A 17 1.56 20.31 25.14
CA TYR A 17 1.99 21.70 25.35
C TYR A 17 2.82 22.26 24.17
N GLY A 18 2.64 21.70 22.96
CA GLY A 18 3.15 22.27 21.72
C GLY A 18 4.63 21.96 21.39
N ALA A 19 5.28 21.08 22.14
CA ALA A 19 6.65 20.65 21.86
C ALA A 19 6.70 19.39 20.98
N SER A 20 7.47 19.46 19.89
CA SER A 20 7.72 18.33 18.98
C SER A 20 8.76 17.37 19.55
N VAL A 21 8.45 16.07 19.55
CA VAL A 21 9.36 15.01 20.01
C VAL A 21 9.92 14.24 18.82
N ILE A 22 11.24 14.31 18.62
CA ILE A 22 11.92 13.70 17.48
C ILE A 22 12.78 12.52 17.96
N GLN A 23 12.59 11.34 17.37
CA GLN A 23 13.31 10.11 17.77
C GLN A 23 14.73 9.98 17.18
N ARG A 24 15.18 10.97 16.41
CA ARG A 24 16.51 11.05 15.79
C ARG A 24 17.06 12.45 15.97
N LEU A 25 18.38 12.55 16.15
CA LEU A 25 19.06 13.82 16.30
C LEU A 25 19.24 14.49 14.93
N ASP A 26 18.69 15.68 14.78
CA ASP A 26 18.92 16.60 13.66
C ASP A 26 19.11 18.04 14.18
N SER A 27 19.27 19.01 13.27
CA SER A 27 19.54 20.41 13.61
C SER A 27 18.36 21.17 14.24
N SER A 28 17.15 20.60 14.27
CA SER A 28 15.98 21.22 14.92
C SER A 28 15.84 20.85 16.40
N VAL A 29 16.59 19.85 16.87
CA VAL A 29 16.60 19.43 18.28
C VAL A 29 17.30 20.50 19.12
N THR A 30 16.62 21.00 20.16
CA THR A 30 17.18 21.99 21.10
C THR A 30 17.57 21.36 22.44
N HIS A 31 16.80 20.37 22.89
CA HIS A 31 16.94 19.73 24.20
C HIS A 31 16.94 18.20 24.07
N LEU A 32 17.79 17.55 24.85
CA LEU A 32 17.84 16.09 24.99
C LEU A 32 17.27 15.70 26.36
N ILE A 33 16.12 15.05 26.37
CA ILE A 33 15.42 14.69 27.60
C ILE A 33 15.64 13.20 27.89
N THR A 34 16.34 12.87 28.97
CA THR A 34 16.62 11.47 29.35
C THR A 34 16.75 11.29 30.86
N THR A 35 16.61 10.07 31.39
CA THR A 35 16.83 9.75 32.82
C THR A 35 18.27 9.31 33.12
N ASP A 36 18.94 8.69 32.16
CA ASP A 36 20.39 8.43 32.12
C ASP A 36 20.84 8.48 30.64
N LEU A 37 22.11 8.77 30.39
CA LEU A 37 22.65 8.86 29.04
C LEU A 37 22.96 7.45 28.48
N PRO A 38 22.39 7.04 27.33
CA PRO A 38 22.72 5.76 26.70
C PRO A 38 24.22 5.60 26.43
N ILE A 39 24.77 4.40 26.69
CA ILE A 39 26.22 4.11 26.56
C ILE A 39 26.77 4.44 25.16
N HIS A 40 25.96 4.26 24.11
CA HIS A 40 26.35 4.58 22.73
C HIS A 40 26.41 6.10 22.44
N LEU A 41 25.74 6.93 23.25
CA LEU A 41 25.88 8.39 23.20
C LEU A 41 27.04 8.86 24.09
N LYS A 42 27.27 8.24 25.26
CA LYS A 42 28.44 8.50 26.13
C LYS A 42 29.79 8.37 25.39
N ARG A 43 29.84 7.65 24.26
CA ARG A 43 31.02 7.46 23.39
C ARG A 43 31.17 8.50 22.25
N LYS A 44 30.22 9.43 22.04
CA LYS A 44 30.25 10.43 20.96
C LYS A 44 30.47 11.84 21.52
N GLN A 45 31.72 12.30 21.49
CA GLN A 45 32.12 13.60 22.07
C GLN A 45 31.52 14.81 21.31
N ASP A 46 31.21 14.65 20.03
CA ASP A 46 30.71 15.70 19.12
C ASP A 46 29.29 16.21 19.44
N ILE A 47 28.56 15.52 20.32
CA ILE A 47 27.15 15.84 20.67
C ILE A 47 27.10 16.91 21.76
N THR A 48 28.10 16.94 22.63
CA THR A 48 28.11 17.65 23.92
C THR A 48 27.89 19.17 23.84
N PRO A 49 28.49 19.95 22.90
CA PRO A 49 28.30 21.39 22.86
C PRO A 49 26.99 21.85 22.16
N LYS A 50 26.26 20.94 21.50
CA LYS A 50 25.18 21.31 20.57
C LYS A 50 23.76 21.25 21.16
N TYR A 51 23.52 20.50 22.25
CA TYR A 51 22.18 20.26 22.78
C TYR A 51 22.14 20.36 24.31
N SER A 52 21.10 20.97 24.88
CA SER A 52 20.93 21.03 26.34
C SER A 52 20.33 19.72 26.86
N ILE A 53 21.15 18.91 27.54
CA ILE A 53 20.73 17.61 28.09
C ILE A 53 20.15 17.77 29.48
N VAL A 54 18.88 17.37 29.68
CA VAL A 54 18.10 17.60 30.90
C VAL A 54 17.27 16.38 31.30
N SER A 55 16.92 16.29 32.58
CA SER A 55 16.01 15.25 33.10
C SER A 55 14.53 15.55 32.75
N PRO A 56 13.66 14.52 32.66
CA PRO A 56 12.21 14.69 32.48
C PRO A 56 11.51 15.57 33.52
N LEU A 57 12.12 15.75 34.70
CA LEU A 57 11.59 16.63 35.74
C LEU A 57 11.53 18.10 35.29
N TRP A 58 12.42 18.52 34.37
CA TRP A 58 12.35 19.85 33.76
C TRP A 58 11.04 20.07 33.02
N VAL A 59 10.61 19.08 32.22
CA VAL A 59 9.36 19.13 31.46
C VAL A 59 8.17 19.27 32.41
N LEU A 60 8.13 18.46 33.47
CA LEU A 60 7.05 18.52 34.45
C LEU A 60 6.99 19.86 35.17
N GLN A 61 8.13 20.41 35.59
CA GLN A 61 8.15 21.70 36.27
C GLN A 61 7.81 22.86 35.33
N CYS A 62 8.25 22.85 34.07
CA CYS A 62 7.83 23.85 33.08
C CYS A 62 6.31 23.84 32.84
N ILE A 63 5.71 22.64 32.78
CA ILE A 63 4.26 22.47 32.66
C ILE A 63 3.54 22.96 33.92
N GLN A 64 4.01 22.56 35.11
CA GLN A 64 3.41 22.96 36.39
C GLN A 64 3.49 24.48 36.64
N SER A 65 4.54 25.14 36.16
CA SER A 65 4.68 26.61 36.22
C SER A 65 4.12 27.35 35.01
N HIS A 66 3.54 26.65 34.03
CA HIS A 66 3.05 27.19 32.75
C HIS A 66 4.05 28.11 32.02
N LYS A 67 5.36 27.86 32.17
CA LYS A 67 6.45 28.68 31.62
C LYS A 67 7.69 27.82 31.38
N LEU A 68 8.44 28.11 30.32
CA LEU A 68 9.75 27.50 30.10
C LEU A 68 10.76 27.97 31.15
N LEU A 69 11.24 27.04 31.98
CA LEU A 69 12.21 27.29 33.05
C LEU A 69 13.66 27.15 32.55
N PRO A 70 14.65 27.82 33.17
CA PRO A 70 16.06 27.59 32.88
C PRO A 70 16.45 26.10 33.03
N THR A 71 17.28 25.59 32.12
CA THR A 71 17.66 24.17 32.10
C THR A 71 18.69 23.77 33.15
N PHE A 72 19.48 24.74 33.64
CA PHE A 72 20.63 24.52 34.52
C PHE A 72 20.35 23.62 35.75
N PRO A 73 19.26 23.81 36.53
CA PRO A 73 18.97 22.97 37.70
C PRO A 73 18.64 21.50 37.38
N PHE A 74 18.42 21.18 36.10
CA PHE A 74 17.93 19.87 35.63
C PHE A 74 18.91 19.19 34.68
N LYS A 75 20.08 19.79 34.43
CA LYS A 75 21.09 19.25 33.53
C LYS A 75 21.61 17.92 34.03
N ILE A 76 21.78 16.97 33.12
CA ILE A 76 22.43 15.69 33.41
C ILE A 76 23.90 15.80 33.04
N PRO A 77 24.84 15.55 33.97
CA PRO A 77 26.27 15.69 33.69
C PRO A 77 26.75 14.66 32.67
N TRP A 78 27.62 15.09 31.78
CA TRP A 78 28.33 14.19 30.86
C TRP A 78 29.55 13.59 31.55
N PRO A 79 29.80 12.28 31.48
CA PRO A 79 30.99 11.67 32.08
C PRO A 79 32.26 12.14 31.36
N SER A 80 33.19 12.75 32.10
CA SER A 80 34.48 13.17 31.56
C SER A 80 35.36 11.97 31.18
N PRO A 81 36.28 12.10 30.20
CA PRO A 81 37.10 10.98 29.73
C PRO A 81 37.98 10.33 30.81
N SER A 82 38.30 11.06 31.88
CA SER A 82 39.17 10.61 32.97
C SER A 82 38.62 9.47 33.83
N ALA A 83 37.31 9.18 33.78
CA ALA A 83 36.72 8.10 34.57
C ALA A 83 36.76 6.71 33.87
N ASN A 84 36.88 6.65 32.54
CA ASN A 84 36.76 5.40 31.79
C ASN A 84 38.09 4.67 31.52
N GLN A 85 39.24 5.35 31.60
CA GLN A 85 40.55 4.72 31.39
C GLN A 85 40.95 3.70 32.47
N SER A 86 40.35 3.78 33.66
CA SER A 86 40.63 2.84 34.77
C SER A 86 39.90 1.50 34.65
N ILE A 87 38.86 1.39 33.81
CA ILE A 87 38.01 0.19 33.72
C ILE A 87 38.42 -0.70 32.53
N GLU A 88 38.76 -0.12 31.38
CA GLU A 88 39.14 -0.91 30.19
C GLU A 88 40.53 -1.59 30.30
N LYS A 89 41.36 -1.22 31.28
CA LYS A 89 42.63 -1.94 31.57
C LYS A 89 42.47 -3.24 32.38
N MET A 90 41.28 -3.54 32.93
CA MET A 90 41.08 -4.72 33.79
C MET A 90 40.47 -5.95 33.09
N ILE A 91 40.04 -5.86 31.82
CA ILE A 91 39.37 -6.98 31.13
C ILE A 91 39.97 -7.21 29.74
N SER A 92 41.08 -7.94 29.70
CA SER A 92 41.64 -8.55 28.50
C SER A 92 42.34 -9.87 28.86
N PRO A 93 41.79 -11.04 28.49
CA PRO A 93 42.38 -12.33 28.85
C PRO A 93 43.48 -12.72 27.86
N SER A 94 44.73 -12.44 28.20
CA SER A 94 45.89 -13.07 27.56
C SER A 94 46.12 -14.48 28.13
N LYS A 95 46.49 -15.42 27.26
CA LYS A 95 46.96 -16.75 27.69
C LYS A 95 48.35 -16.59 28.33
N LEU A 96 48.54 -17.07 29.56
CA LEU A 96 49.53 -18.13 29.90
C LEU A 96 49.60 -18.41 31.41
N ARG A 97 50.18 -19.57 31.72
CA ARG A 97 50.41 -20.22 33.02
C ARG A 97 50.89 -19.31 34.16
N GLY A 98 50.48 -19.63 35.39
CA GLY A 98 51.43 -19.75 36.50
C GLY A 98 51.19 -18.93 37.78
N SER A 99 50.82 -19.64 38.85
CA SER A 99 51.25 -19.43 40.25
C SER A 99 50.79 -18.20 41.08
N SER A 100 50.01 -18.53 42.14
CA SER A 100 50.20 -18.15 43.56
C SER A 100 50.10 -16.69 44.08
N ASN A 101 49.21 -16.56 45.09
CA ASN A 101 49.33 -15.80 46.37
C ASN A 101 48.58 -14.46 46.62
N GLN A 102 47.59 -14.58 47.52
CA GLN A 102 47.33 -13.83 48.77
C GLN A 102 46.90 -12.33 48.80
N CYS A 103 45.71 -12.13 49.43
CA CYS A 103 45.30 -11.15 50.46
C CYS A 103 45.79 -9.68 50.49
N ALA A 104 44.85 -8.72 50.63
CA ALA A 104 44.54 -8.05 51.93
C ALA A 104 43.52 -6.89 51.84
N ASP A 105 42.92 -6.52 52.97
CA ASP A 105 41.86 -5.51 53.22
C ASP A 105 42.22 -4.03 52.97
N SER A 106 41.19 -3.17 52.77
CA SER A 106 40.78 -2.11 53.75
C SER A 106 39.72 -1.11 53.20
N SER A 107 39.08 -0.34 54.09
CA SER A 107 37.72 0.26 53.90
C SER A 107 37.69 1.83 53.94
N PRO A 108 36.59 2.57 54.28
CA PRO A 108 36.16 3.79 53.54
C PRO A 108 36.29 5.11 54.40
N PRO A 109 35.63 6.28 54.13
CA PRO A 109 34.15 6.53 54.23
C PRO A 109 33.60 7.61 53.22
N GLY A 110 32.36 8.13 53.42
CA GLY A 110 31.69 9.15 52.55
C GLY A 110 31.14 10.38 53.31
N THR A 111 30.21 11.18 52.74
CA THR A 111 29.20 12.10 53.39
C THR A 111 28.36 12.89 52.34
N SER A 112 27.24 13.52 52.74
CA SER A 112 26.16 14.17 51.95
C SER A 112 26.23 15.72 51.87
N LEU A 113 25.33 16.38 51.08
CA LEU A 113 24.42 17.48 51.52
C LEU A 113 23.61 18.16 50.36
N PHE A 114 22.50 18.84 50.71
CA PHE A 114 21.61 19.68 49.88
C PHE A 114 21.38 21.05 50.54
N PRO A 115 20.99 22.12 49.80
CA PRO A 115 20.20 23.22 50.37
C PRO A 115 19.01 23.72 49.52
N ARG A 116 18.17 24.62 50.10
CA ARG A 116 16.94 25.24 49.57
C ARG A 116 16.85 26.72 50.00
N PRO A 117 16.33 27.67 49.20
CA PRO A 117 15.31 28.64 49.71
C PRO A 117 14.31 29.20 48.63
N THR A 118 12.98 29.38 48.87
CA THR A 118 12.17 30.59 49.26
C THR A 118 11.45 31.36 48.09
N SER A 119 10.59 32.34 48.41
CA SER A 119 9.51 33.00 47.59
C SER A 119 9.15 34.38 48.25
N PRO A 120 8.12 35.24 47.90
CA PRO A 120 6.98 35.16 46.94
C PRO A 120 6.58 36.50 46.20
N TYR A 121 5.32 36.61 45.71
CA TYR A 121 4.59 37.79 45.14
C TYR A 121 4.94 38.27 43.70
N LYS A 122 4.08 38.93 42.88
CA LYS A 122 2.68 39.47 43.03
C LYS A 122 1.94 39.52 41.65
N LEU A 123 0.60 39.63 41.64
CA LEU A 123 -0.24 39.80 40.43
C LEU A 123 -0.15 41.21 39.79
N LYS A 124 -0.45 41.31 38.48
CA LYS A 124 -1.16 42.44 37.84
C LYS A 124 -2.08 41.94 36.71
N SER A 125 -3.19 42.65 36.52
CA SER A 125 -4.28 42.31 35.58
C SER A 125 -4.59 43.48 34.64
N VAL A 126 -4.62 43.20 33.33
CA VAL A 126 -5.22 43.97 32.22
C VAL A 126 -5.46 42.92 31.12
N GLY A 127 -6.49 42.90 30.28
CA GLY A 127 -7.69 43.73 30.10
C GLY A 127 -8.34 43.23 28.80
N THR A 128 -9.66 43.13 28.75
CA THR A 128 -10.39 42.57 27.59
C THR A 128 -10.40 43.53 26.41
N GLU A 129 -10.24 43.01 25.19
CA GLU A 129 -10.99 43.52 24.04
C GLU A 129 -11.11 42.46 22.93
N THR A 130 -12.23 42.52 22.20
CA THR A 130 -12.65 41.55 21.19
C THR A 130 -12.98 42.27 19.89
N GLU A 131 -12.32 41.91 18.79
CA GLU A 131 -12.79 42.29 17.46
C GLU A 131 -12.95 41.08 16.53
N LYS A 132 -14.05 41.09 15.78
CA LYS A 132 -14.38 40.13 14.74
C LYS A 132 -13.93 40.70 13.41
N ILE A 133 -13.24 39.91 12.59
CA ILE A 133 -12.95 40.27 11.19
C ILE A 133 -13.62 39.25 10.27
N THR A 134 -14.59 39.72 9.49
CA THR A 134 -15.23 39.00 8.37
C THR A 134 -14.39 39.12 7.10
N PRO A 135 -14.30 38.08 6.25
CA PRO A 135 -13.57 38.14 4.98
C PRO A 135 -14.42 38.79 3.87
N PRO A 136 -13.81 39.54 2.93
CA PRO A 136 -14.52 40.07 1.76
C PRO A 136 -14.75 38.99 0.70
N VAL A 137 -15.90 39.10 0.03
CA VAL A 137 -16.27 38.30 -1.14
C VAL A 137 -15.74 38.97 -2.41
N THR A 138 -15.08 38.22 -3.29
CA THR A 138 -14.70 38.68 -4.64
C THR A 138 -15.35 37.77 -5.68
N THR A 139 -16.21 38.34 -6.52
CA THR A 139 -16.90 37.64 -7.61
C THR A 139 -16.34 38.05 -8.97
N SER A 140 -16.00 37.07 -9.82
CA SER A 140 -15.78 37.23 -11.26
C SER A 140 -16.45 36.07 -12.03
N PRO A 141 -16.92 36.28 -13.27
CA PRO A 141 -17.97 35.45 -13.86
C PRO A 141 -17.48 34.23 -14.67
N ILE A 142 -18.36 33.23 -14.78
CA ILE A 142 -18.22 32.06 -15.67
C ILE A 142 -19.12 32.25 -16.90
N PRO A 143 -18.62 32.06 -18.14
CA PRO A 143 -19.46 32.09 -19.34
C PRO A 143 -20.45 30.92 -19.41
N GLN A 144 -21.70 31.20 -19.79
CA GLN A 144 -22.75 30.20 -19.98
C GLN A 144 -22.61 29.49 -21.34
N LEU A 145 -22.81 28.17 -21.37
CA LEU A 145 -23.03 27.42 -22.60
C LEU A 145 -24.47 26.88 -22.61
N LEU A 146 -25.19 27.11 -23.71
CA LEU A 146 -26.64 26.88 -23.81
C LEU A 146 -27.03 25.40 -23.65
N LYS A 147 -28.18 25.17 -22.98
CA LYS A 147 -28.96 23.94 -23.07
C LYS A 147 -30.44 24.29 -23.27
N GLN A 148 -31.07 23.64 -24.25
CA GLN A 148 -32.50 23.76 -24.50
C GLN A 148 -33.31 22.90 -23.51
N PRO A 149 -34.56 23.28 -23.16
CA PRO A 149 -35.41 22.54 -22.24
C PRO A 149 -36.10 21.33 -22.89
N PRO A 150 -36.35 20.23 -22.16
CA PRO A 150 -37.14 19.10 -22.64
C PRO A 150 -38.66 19.37 -22.55
N GLN A 151 -39.44 18.74 -23.42
CA GLN A 151 -40.91 18.82 -23.47
C GLN A 151 -41.58 17.96 -22.38
N GLU A 152 -42.73 18.42 -21.89
CA GLU A 152 -43.63 17.67 -20.98
C GLU A 152 -44.70 16.86 -21.73
N SER A 153 -45.14 15.74 -21.14
CA SER A 153 -46.53 15.19 -21.10
C SER A 153 -46.56 13.66 -20.97
N PRO A 154 -47.65 13.02 -20.46
CA PRO A 154 -48.55 13.45 -19.39
C PRO A 154 -48.84 12.32 -18.36
N LEU A 155 -49.64 12.64 -17.32
CA LEU A 155 -50.03 11.71 -16.24
C LEU A 155 -50.89 10.50 -16.69
N LEU A 156 -50.78 9.39 -15.95
CA LEU A 156 -51.74 8.28 -15.97
C LEU A 156 -52.15 7.85 -14.54
N LYS A 157 -53.35 7.28 -14.42
CA LYS A 157 -54.19 7.27 -13.21
C LYS A 157 -54.00 6.02 -12.32
N GLN A 158 -54.30 6.16 -11.03
CA GLN A 158 -54.43 5.04 -10.08
C GLN A 158 -55.75 4.26 -10.27
N PRO A 159 -55.77 2.93 -10.06
CA PRO A 159 -56.98 2.17 -9.74
C PRO A 159 -57.12 1.92 -8.21
N PRO A 160 -58.33 1.57 -7.71
CA PRO A 160 -58.69 1.67 -6.29
C PRO A 160 -58.44 0.40 -5.44
N LYS A 161 -58.71 0.53 -4.13
CA LYS A 161 -58.66 -0.52 -3.10
C LYS A 161 -59.86 -1.47 -3.18
N GLU A 162 -59.66 -2.73 -2.84
CA GLU A 162 -60.71 -3.65 -2.35
C GLU A 162 -60.26 -4.37 -1.06
N SER A 163 -61.21 -4.98 -0.35
CA SER A 163 -61.04 -5.63 0.96
C SER A 163 -62.11 -6.74 1.14
N PRO A 164 -62.16 -7.47 2.27
CA PRO A 164 -61.58 -8.80 2.44
C PRO A 164 -62.61 -9.95 2.38
N ILE A 165 -62.13 -11.19 2.18
CA ILE A 165 -62.93 -12.43 2.31
C ILE A 165 -62.25 -13.39 3.31
N VAL A 166 -63.04 -14.12 4.09
CA VAL A 166 -62.61 -14.93 5.25
C VAL A 166 -62.71 -16.44 4.99
N ASN A 167 -61.60 -17.15 5.29
CA ASN A 167 -61.35 -18.57 5.65
C ASN A 167 -62.46 -19.64 5.54
N PRO A 168 -62.05 -20.91 5.29
CA PRO A 168 -61.91 -21.85 6.42
C PRO A 168 -60.53 -22.58 6.49
N ALA A 169 -60.32 -23.38 7.52
CA ALA A 169 -59.00 -23.79 8.05
C ALA A 169 -58.62 -25.29 7.87
N VAL A 170 -57.53 -25.71 8.56
CA VAL A 170 -56.99 -27.09 8.81
C VAL A 170 -55.79 -27.50 7.93
N PRO A 171 -54.71 -28.19 8.44
CA PRO A 171 -54.14 -28.26 9.79
C PRO A 171 -52.66 -27.80 9.89
N SER A 172 -52.14 -27.62 11.11
CA SER A 172 -50.76 -27.14 11.38
C SER A 172 -49.66 -28.20 11.16
N PRO A 173 -48.55 -27.90 10.46
CA PRO A 173 -47.33 -28.70 10.50
C PRO A 173 -46.51 -28.51 11.79
N LEU A 174 -45.76 -29.55 12.15
CA LEU A 174 -44.98 -29.66 13.39
C LEU A 174 -43.89 -28.58 13.55
N LYS A 175 -43.66 -28.13 14.80
CA LYS A 175 -42.52 -27.26 15.15
C LYS A 175 -41.19 -27.97 14.86
N PRO A 176 -40.25 -27.37 14.11
CA PRO A 176 -38.90 -27.90 13.99
C PRO A 176 -38.18 -27.91 15.35
N LEU A 177 -37.47 -28.99 15.66
CA LEU A 177 -36.51 -29.00 16.76
C LEU A 177 -35.46 -27.89 16.54
N PRO A 178 -34.94 -27.25 17.60
CA PRO A 178 -33.92 -26.23 17.49
C PRO A 178 -32.59 -26.86 17.07
N THR A 179 -32.36 -26.97 15.76
CA THR A 179 -31.04 -27.25 15.20
C THR A 179 -30.10 -26.10 15.60
N LYS A 180 -29.06 -26.42 16.38
CA LYS A 180 -28.01 -25.45 16.70
C LYS A 180 -27.42 -24.93 15.38
N LYS A 181 -27.66 -23.66 15.06
CA LYS A 181 -26.97 -23.00 13.93
C LYS A 181 -25.47 -23.24 14.09
N PRO A 182 -24.75 -23.72 13.07
CA PRO A 182 -23.31 -23.93 13.17
C PRO A 182 -22.65 -22.61 13.57
N ASN A 183 -21.78 -22.68 14.57
CA ASN A 183 -21.27 -21.50 15.26
C ASN A 183 -20.42 -20.67 14.28
N THR A 184 -20.97 -19.56 13.78
CA THR A 184 -20.43 -18.82 12.63
C THR A 184 -19.05 -18.21 12.89
N ARG A 185 -18.63 -18.17 14.17
CA ARG A 185 -17.25 -17.88 14.59
C ARG A 185 -16.21 -18.85 14.01
N MET A 186 -16.50 -20.15 13.89
CA MET A 186 -15.51 -21.13 13.43
C MET A 186 -15.20 -20.98 11.93
N LEU A 187 -16.22 -20.70 11.10
CA LEU A 187 -16.08 -20.59 9.64
C LEU A 187 -15.20 -19.42 9.16
N THR A 188 -14.84 -18.49 10.05
CA THR A 188 -14.03 -17.30 9.72
C THR A 188 -12.82 -17.11 10.63
N SER A 189 -12.55 -18.03 11.57
CA SER A 189 -11.35 -18.01 12.44
C SER A 189 -10.16 -18.69 11.75
N SER A 190 -8.92 -18.30 12.09
CA SER A 190 -7.70 -19.01 11.66
C SER A 190 -7.56 -20.45 12.20
N GLU A 191 -8.51 -20.88 13.03
CA GLU A 191 -8.69 -22.26 13.50
C GLU A 191 -9.44 -23.15 12.48
N ASN A 192 -10.05 -22.59 11.43
CA ASN A 192 -10.63 -23.37 10.32
C ASN A 192 -9.51 -24.07 9.52
N PRO A 193 -9.54 -25.41 9.33
CA PRO A 193 -8.54 -26.12 8.52
C PRO A 193 -8.38 -25.55 7.11
N ASN A 194 -9.46 -25.08 6.49
CA ASN A 194 -9.49 -24.53 5.13
C ASN A 194 -9.27 -23.01 5.08
N PHE A 195 -8.95 -22.36 6.22
CA PHE A 195 -8.88 -20.90 6.36
C PHE A 195 -8.05 -20.22 5.26
N ILE A 196 -6.88 -20.77 4.92
CA ILE A 196 -5.97 -20.14 3.96
C ILE A 196 -6.59 -20.11 2.56
N GLN A 197 -7.27 -21.19 2.14
CA GLN A 197 -8.01 -21.25 0.88
C GLN A 197 -9.19 -20.27 0.91
N ASP A 198 -10.07 -20.39 1.91
CA ASP A 198 -11.23 -19.51 2.12
C ASP A 198 -10.83 -18.02 2.06
N TYR A 199 -9.71 -17.67 2.69
CA TYR A 199 -9.15 -16.32 2.72
C TYR A 199 -8.75 -15.85 1.32
N PHE A 200 -8.02 -16.68 0.56
CA PHE A 200 -7.51 -16.27 -0.75
C PHE A 200 -8.62 -16.21 -1.80
N GLU A 201 -9.51 -17.19 -1.85
CA GLU A 201 -10.68 -17.20 -2.75
C GLU A 201 -11.54 -15.94 -2.59
N LYS A 202 -11.72 -15.47 -1.35
CA LYS A 202 -12.54 -14.28 -1.03
C LYS A 202 -11.74 -12.97 -1.02
N SER A 203 -10.41 -13.00 -1.17
CA SER A 203 -9.55 -11.82 -1.06
C SER A 203 -9.29 -11.17 -2.42
N ARG A 204 -10.00 -10.09 -2.72
CA ARG A 204 -9.71 -9.28 -3.93
C ARG A 204 -8.26 -8.81 -4.05
N LEU A 205 -7.57 -8.58 -2.92
CA LEU A 205 -6.19 -8.08 -2.93
C LEU A 205 -5.20 -9.20 -3.29
N HIS A 206 -5.55 -10.44 -2.96
CA HIS A 206 -4.87 -11.61 -3.50
C HIS A 206 -5.09 -11.70 -5.01
N HIS A 207 -6.34 -11.77 -5.47
CA HIS A 207 -6.68 -11.82 -6.91
C HIS A 207 -6.00 -10.72 -7.74
N LEU A 208 -6.01 -9.45 -7.31
CA LEU A 208 -5.32 -8.36 -8.00
C LEU A 208 -3.80 -8.57 -8.11
N SER A 209 -3.15 -8.97 -7.01
CA SER A 209 -1.71 -9.26 -6.99
C SER A 209 -1.36 -10.49 -7.82
N ALA A 210 -2.31 -11.43 -7.86
CA ALA A 210 -2.20 -12.71 -8.51
C ALA A 210 -2.30 -12.54 -10.04
N TRP A 211 -3.42 -12.03 -10.53
CA TRP A 211 -3.69 -11.78 -11.94
C TRP A 211 -2.64 -10.91 -12.62
N LYS A 212 -2.16 -9.85 -11.94
CA LYS A 212 -1.05 -9.03 -12.46
C LYS A 212 0.14 -9.90 -12.87
N ALA A 213 0.53 -10.85 -12.02
CA ALA A 213 1.65 -11.73 -12.30
C ALA A 213 1.33 -12.76 -13.40
N GLN A 214 0.12 -13.31 -13.40
CA GLN A 214 -0.35 -14.21 -14.45
C GLN A 214 -0.29 -13.54 -15.82
N PHE A 215 -0.84 -12.32 -15.96
CA PHE A 215 -0.86 -11.61 -17.23
C PHE A 215 0.53 -11.13 -17.67
N GLN A 216 1.41 -10.75 -16.74
CA GLN A 216 2.82 -10.51 -17.05
C GLN A 216 3.49 -11.74 -17.67
N GLU A 217 3.20 -12.94 -17.14
CA GLU A 217 3.79 -14.20 -17.61
C GLU A 217 3.17 -14.67 -18.93
N GLN A 218 1.84 -14.68 -19.04
CA GLN A 218 1.13 -15.06 -20.28
C GLN A 218 1.49 -14.12 -21.44
N LEU A 219 1.62 -12.81 -21.18
CA LEU A 219 2.02 -11.84 -22.19
C LEU A 219 3.49 -12.04 -22.60
N ARG A 220 4.39 -12.38 -21.67
CA ARG A 220 5.77 -12.77 -21.99
C ARG A 220 5.79 -13.99 -22.91
N GLU A 221 5.03 -15.04 -22.60
CA GLU A 221 4.95 -16.25 -23.43
C GLU A 221 4.37 -15.94 -24.81
N TYR A 222 3.26 -15.20 -24.87
CA TYR A 222 2.64 -14.75 -26.13
C TYR A 222 3.62 -13.95 -27.01
N LEU A 223 4.27 -12.92 -26.44
CA LEU A 223 5.24 -12.10 -27.19
C LEU A 223 6.45 -12.93 -27.62
N THR A 224 6.98 -13.81 -26.76
CA THR A 224 8.12 -14.69 -27.11
C THR A 224 7.79 -15.60 -28.29
N ASN A 225 6.61 -16.21 -28.29
CA ASN A 225 6.16 -17.10 -29.36
C ASN A 225 5.90 -16.33 -30.67
N ASN A 226 5.25 -15.17 -30.61
CA ASN A 226 5.00 -14.39 -31.83
C ASN A 226 6.27 -13.73 -32.39
N LEU A 227 7.21 -13.33 -31.52
CA LEU A 227 8.54 -12.87 -31.95
C LEU A 227 9.33 -14.00 -32.61
N SER A 228 9.27 -15.25 -32.10
CA SER A 228 9.95 -16.38 -32.75
C SER A 228 9.31 -16.73 -34.10
N HIS A 229 8.00 -16.58 -34.25
CA HIS A 229 7.31 -16.68 -35.55
C HIS A 229 7.71 -15.53 -36.50
N LYS A 230 7.67 -14.26 -36.09
CA LYS A 230 8.19 -13.11 -36.86
C LYS A 230 9.64 -13.36 -37.32
N LEU A 231 10.52 -13.75 -36.41
CA LEU A 231 11.94 -14.06 -36.69
C LEU A 231 12.14 -15.28 -37.61
N SER A 232 11.25 -16.28 -37.56
CA SER A 232 11.28 -17.41 -38.49
C SER A 232 10.84 -17.01 -39.91
N SER A 233 9.82 -16.15 -40.03
CA SER A 233 9.38 -15.58 -41.32
C SER A 233 10.42 -14.65 -41.94
N ILE A 234 11.20 -13.95 -41.10
CA ILE A 234 12.31 -13.07 -41.53
C ILE A 234 13.51 -13.87 -42.06
N LYS A 235 13.64 -15.18 -41.80
CA LYS A 235 14.76 -15.98 -42.37
C LYS A 235 14.74 -16.10 -43.90
N THR A 236 13.66 -15.73 -44.56
CA THR A 236 13.57 -15.61 -46.02
C THR A 236 13.96 -14.22 -46.56
N ALA A 237 14.21 -13.24 -45.68
CA ALA A 237 14.64 -11.88 -46.01
C ALA A 237 15.97 -11.56 -45.31
N ARG A 238 17.09 -11.92 -45.95
CA ARG A 238 18.43 -11.49 -45.52
C ARG A 238 18.69 -10.03 -45.93
N ASN A 239 19.49 -9.35 -45.11
CA ASN A 239 20.05 -7.99 -45.30
C ASN A 239 19.19 -6.78 -44.88
N GLU A 240 18.61 -6.81 -43.67
CA GLU A 240 18.40 -5.56 -42.90
C GLU A 240 19.01 -5.66 -41.49
N SER A 241 19.57 -4.54 -41.05
CA SER A 241 20.30 -4.37 -39.78
C SER A 241 19.38 -4.53 -38.56
N PRO A 242 19.93 -4.84 -37.35
CA PRO A 242 19.13 -4.80 -36.13
C PRO A 242 18.50 -3.41 -35.93
N PRO A 243 17.27 -3.33 -35.39
CA PRO A 243 16.61 -2.04 -35.17
C PRO A 243 17.44 -1.18 -34.23
N HIS A 244 17.98 -0.08 -34.77
CA HIS A 244 18.70 0.92 -34.00
C HIS A 244 17.78 1.55 -32.93
N PRO A 245 18.33 2.05 -31.80
CA PRO A 245 17.56 2.89 -30.91
C PRO A 245 17.02 4.09 -31.70
N HIS A 246 15.71 4.33 -31.64
CA HIS A 246 15.04 5.34 -32.46
C HIS A 246 15.67 6.72 -32.27
N ASN A 247 16.39 7.18 -33.28
CA ASN A 247 16.91 8.52 -33.38
C ASN A 247 15.78 9.44 -33.91
N ASN A 248 15.59 10.60 -33.29
CA ASN A 248 14.62 11.66 -33.65
C ASN A 248 13.10 11.44 -33.49
N ASN A 249 12.55 10.26 -33.19
CA ASN A 249 11.13 10.18 -32.83
C ASN A 249 10.89 10.53 -31.36
N GLN A 250 9.96 11.46 -31.09
CA GLN A 250 9.46 11.71 -29.74
C GLN A 250 8.80 10.45 -29.18
N ARG A 251 9.11 10.12 -27.93
CA ARG A 251 8.56 8.94 -27.25
C ARG A 251 7.04 9.08 -27.09
N LEU A 252 6.27 8.06 -27.46
CA LEU A 252 4.81 8.03 -27.30
C LEU A 252 4.39 6.88 -26.40
N ILE A 253 3.88 7.24 -25.21
CA ILE A 253 3.42 6.30 -24.20
C ILE A 253 1.90 6.36 -24.08
N CYS A 254 1.25 5.21 -24.30
CA CYS A 254 -0.20 5.06 -24.21
C CYS A 254 -0.57 4.27 -22.96
N HIS A 255 -1.34 4.88 -22.06
CA HIS A 255 -1.75 4.30 -20.79
C HIS A 255 -3.25 4.00 -20.83
N VAL A 256 -3.61 2.72 -20.74
CA VAL A 256 -4.99 2.19 -20.83
C VAL A 256 -5.45 1.68 -19.47
N ASP A 257 -6.65 2.07 -19.03
CA ASP A 257 -7.24 1.67 -17.73
C ASP A 257 -8.77 1.50 -17.85
N MET A 258 -9.29 0.32 -17.48
CA MET A 258 -10.73 -0.01 -17.53
C MET A 258 -11.55 0.78 -16.51
N ASP A 259 -12.64 1.39 -16.97
CA ASP A 259 -13.38 2.33 -16.14
C ASP A 259 -14.22 1.66 -15.05
N ALA A 260 -13.89 2.01 -13.80
CA ALA A 260 -14.49 1.45 -12.57
C ALA A 260 -14.48 -0.09 -12.49
N PHE A 261 -13.58 -0.73 -13.24
CA PHE A 261 -13.47 -2.16 -13.54
C PHE A 261 -14.46 -3.11 -12.84
N PHE A 262 -14.21 -3.51 -11.57
CA PHE A 262 -15.02 -4.53 -10.89
C PHE A 262 -16.54 -4.24 -10.89
N VAL A 263 -16.97 -2.98 -10.70
CA VAL A 263 -18.41 -2.69 -10.68
C VAL A 263 -19.01 -2.65 -12.09
N THR A 264 -18.26 -2.17 -13.07
CA THR A 264 -18.67 -2.19 -14.48
C THR A 264 -18.84 -3.62 -14.98
N VAL A 265 -17.92 -4.53 -14.63
CA VAL A 265 -18.03 -5.96 -14.97
C VAL A 265 -19.14 -6.64 -14.15
N SER A 266 -19.28 -6.38 -12.84
CA SER A 266 -20.41 -6.92 -12.06
C SER A 266 -21.78 -6.46 -12.58
N LEU A 267 -21.91 -5.23 -13.10
CA LEU A 267 -23.13 -4.70 -13.71
C LEU A 267 -23.51 -5.35 -15.04
N LEU A 268 -22.63 -6.17 -15.65
CA LEU A 268 -23.01 -6.96 -16.83
C LEU A 268 -24.10 -7.98 -16.48
N ALA A 269 -24.02 -8.58 -15.28
CA ALA A 269 -24.98 -9.55 -14.75
C ALA A 269 -26.27 -8.93 -14.18
N PHE A 270 -26.33 -7.59 -14.07
CA PHE A 270 -27.49 -6.86 -13.53
C PHE A 270 -27.86 -5.68 -14.45
N PRO A 271 -28.43 -5.94 -15.65
CA PRO A 271 -28.79 -4.89 -16.61
C PRO A 271 -29.74 -3.84 -16.02
N GLU A 272 -30.62 -4.24 -15.11
CA GLU A 272 -31.60 -3.40 -14.41
C GLU A 272 -30.97 -2.37 -13.46
N LYS A 273 -29.69 -2.54 -13.10
CA LYS A 273 -28.95 -1.64 -12.20
C LYS A 273 -27.99 -0.69 -12.93
N ARG A 274 -27.94 -0.73 -14.27
CA ARG A 274 -27.11 0.18 -15.06
C ARG A 274 -27.61 1.62 -14.92
N GLY A 275 -26.68 2.57 -14.77
CA GLY A 275 -27.01 3.98 -14.51
C GLY A 275 -27.43 4.31 -13.07
N LEU A 276 -27.58 3.30 -12.19
CA LEU A 276 -27.79 3.53 -10.75
C LEU A 276 -26.46 3.64 -10.01
N PRO A 277 -26.38 4.37 -8.87
CA PRO A 277 -25.19 4.36 -8.02
C PRO A 277 -24.92 2.94 -7.50
N ALA A 278 -23.75 2.40 -7.81
CA ALA A 278 -23.39 1.02 -7.51
C ALA A 278 -21.95 0.87 -6.99
N VAL A 279 -21.74 -0.13 -6.14
CA VAL A 279 -20.45 -0.55 -5.61
C VAL A 279 -20.32 -2.07 -5.63
N VAL A 280 -19.10 -2.57 -5.77
CA VAL A 280 -18.77 -3.96 -5.40
C VAL A 280 -18.24 -3.98 -3.97
N SER A 281 -18.74 -4.87 -3.12
CA SER A 281 -18.19 -5.09 -1.78
C SER A 281 -18.56 -6.46 -1.23
N HIS A 282 -17.92 -6.87 -0.14
CA HIS A 282 -18.42 -7.96 0.69
C HIS A 282 -19.59 -7.43 1.53
N SER A 283 -20.55 -8.27 1.89
CA SER A 283 -21.68 -7.87 2.72
C SER A 283 -21.25 -7.39 4.13
N GLY A 284 -22.09 -6.57 4.78
CA GLY A 284 -21.93 -6.13 6.17
C GLY A 284 -21.26 -4.76 6.36
N ASP A 285 -21.71 -4.03 7.40
CA ASP A 285 -21.34 -2.65 7.74
C ASP A 285 -19.84 -2.32 7.62
N ASN A 286 -19.00 -3.22 8.13
CA ASN A 286 -17.55 -3.04 8.25
C ASN A 286 -16.76 -3.57 7.04
N SER A 287 -17.44 -3.83 5.91
CA SER A 287 -16.80 -4.12 4.63
C SER A 287 -16.30 -2.85 3.95
N THR A 288 -15.39 -3.01 2.98
CA THR A 288 -14.80 -1.89 2.24
C THR A 288 -15.26 -1.90 0.79
N VAL A 289 -15.62 -0.74 0.26
CA VAL A 289 -15.99 -0.56 -1.16
C VAL A 289 -14.79 -0.95 -2.03
N ALA A 290 -15.02 -1.88 -2.95
CA ALA A 290 -13.98 -2.42 -3.81
C ALA A 290 -13.73 -1.51 -5.02
N SER A 291 -14.80 -1.30 -5.78
CA SER A 291 -14.94 -0.33 -6.85
C SER A 291 -16.30 0.36 -6.73
N ALA A 292 -16.35 1.65 -7.03
CA ALA A 292 -17.56 2.46 -7.15
C ALA A 292 -17.68 3.02 -8.57
N ASN A 293 -18.89 3.01 -9.13
CA ASN A 293 -19.15 3.56 -10.46
C ASN A 293 -19.21 5.09 -10.41
N TYR A 294 -19.25 5.75 -11.57
CA TYR A 294 -19.20 7.21 -11.63
C TYR A 294 -20.47 7.85 -11.06
N GLU A 295 -21.58 7.13 -11.07
CA GLU A 295 -22.86 7.45 -10.44
C GLU A 295 -22.72 7.51 -8.91
N ALA A 296 -22.14 6.48 -8.28
CA ALA A 296 -21.84 6.47 -6.86
C ALA A 296 -20.80 7.54 -6.47
N ARG A 297 -19.78 7.79 -7.32
CA ARG A 297 -18.74 8.81 -7.06
C ARG A 297 -19.30 10.24 -6.96
N LYS A 298 -20.44 10.55 -7.60
CA LYS A 298 -21.14 11.85 -7.44
C LYS A 298 -21.56 12.11 -5.98
N TYR A 299 -21.82 11.06 -5.20
CA TYR A 299 -22.11 11.13 -3.75
C TYR A 299 -20.84 11.14 -2.88
N GLY A 300 -19.66 11.37 -3.46
CA GLY A 300 -18.39 11.34 -2.74
C GLY A 300 -17.87 9.95 -2.36
N ILE A 301 -18.55 8.87 -2.81
CA ILE A 301 -18.15 7.48 -2.56
C ILE A 301 -16.86 7.16 -3.33
N LYS A 302 -15.88 6.57 -2.64
CA LYS A 302 -14.54 6.29 -3.19
C LYS A 302 -14.13 4.85 -2.95
N ASN A 303 -13.32 4.30 -3.85
CA ASN A 303 -12.71 2.98 -3.66
C ASN A 303 -11.92 2.95 -2.34
N GLY A 304 -12.12 1.90 -1.55
CA GLY A 304 -11.47 1.74 -0.23
C GLY A 304 -12.22 2.36 0.96
N CYS A 305 -13.28 3.16 0.76
CA CYS A 305 -14.09 3.65 1.88
C CYS A 305 -14.93 2.53 2.54
N TRP A 306 -15.46 2.79 3.74
CA TRP A 306 -16.34 1.85 4.43
C TRP A 306 -17.72 1.78 3.77
N LEU A 307 -18.26 0.57 3.62
CA LEU A 307 -19.56 0.34 3.01
C LEU A 307 -20.68 1.08 3.78
N LYS A 308 -20.64 1.06 5.12
CA LYS A 308 -21.57 1.82 5.97
C LYS A 308 -21.54 3.34 5.69
N SER A 309 -20.37 3.91 5.43
CA SER A 309 -20.23 5.33 5.06
C SER A 309 -20.80 5.60 3.66
N ALA A 310 -20.61 4.68 2.72
CA ALA A 310 -21.15 4.79 1.37
C ALA A 310 -22.69 4.71 1.35
N ILE A 311 -23.28 3.74 2.06
CA ILE A 311 -24.74 3.62 2.22
C ILE A 311 -25.33 4.85 2.93
N LYS A 312 -24.63 5.42 3.92
CA LYS A 312 -25.07 6.68 4.55
C LYS A 312 -25.04 7.87 3.57
N ALA A 313 -24.11 7.90 2.63
CA ALA A 313 -24.01 8.96 1.62
C ALA A 313 -25.01 8.79 0.46
N CYS A 314 -25.44 7.58 0.19
CA CYS A 314 -26.43 7.24 -0.84
C CYS A 314 -27.28 6.04 -0.36
N PRO A 315 -28.50 6.27 0.19
CA PRO A 315 -29.34 5.19 0.70
C PRO A 315 -29.73 4.15 -0.37
N ASP A 316 -29.94 4.59 -1.62
CA ASP A 316 -30.33 3.73 -2.75
C ASP A 316 -29.14 2.98 -3.41
N LEU A 317 -27.98 2.98 -2.76
CA LEU A 317 -26.72 2.42 -3.29
C LEU A 317 -26.82 0.92 -3.53
N GLN A 318 -26.63 0.51 -4.79
CA GLN A 318 -26.62 -0.88 -5.19
C GLN A 318 -25.32 -1.56 -4.76
N VAL A 319 -25.41 -2.55 -3.86
CA VAL A 319 -24.24 -3.33 -3.42
C VAL A 319 -24.20 -4.66 -4.19
N LEU A 320 -23.19 -4.81 -5.03
CA LEU A 320 -22.99 -5.99 -5.89
C LEU A 320 -21.92 -6.94 -5.30
N PRO A 321 -22.08 -8.26 -5.48
CA PRO A 321 -21.04 -9.22 -5.11
C PRO A 321 -19.83 -9.13 -6.06
N TYR A 322 -18.72 -9.72 -5.61
CA TYR A 322 -17.58 -9.97 -6.49
C TYR A 322 -17.91 -11.08 -7.50
N ASN A 323 -17.41 -10.93 -8.72
CA ASN A 323 -17.43 -11.97 -9.75
C ASN A 323 -16.00 -12.13 -10.30
N PHE A 324 -15.17 -12.87 -9.58
CA PHE A 324 -13.73 -12.96 -9.88
C PHE A 324 -13.47 -13.60 -11.26
N ASP A 325 -14.24 -14.60 -11.66
CA ASP A 325 -14.08 -15.29 -12.94
C ASP A 325 -14.34 -14.34 -14.13
N GLU A 326 -15.38 -13.52 -14.05
CA GLU A 326 -15.66 -12.50 -15.08
C GLU A 326 -14.61 -11.38 -15.10
N TYR A 327 -14.04 -11.00 -13.95
CA TYR A 327 -12.93 -10.07 -13.92
C TYR A 327 -11.70 -10.65 -14.63
N GLU A 328 -11.34 -11.92 -14.38
CA GLU A 328 -10.24 -12.57 -15.09
C GLU A 328 -10.54 -12.68 -16.60
N ARG A 329 -11.77 -13.04 -16.99
CA ARG A 329 -12.19 -13.13 -18.39
C ARG A 329 -12.08 -11.80 -19.13
N VAL A 330 -12.55 -10.71 -18.55
CA VAL A 330 -12.45 -9.37 -19.14
C VAL A 330 -10.99 -8.90 -19.19
N SER A 331 -10.20 -9.18 -18.16
CA SER A 331 -8.77 -8.85 -18.14
C SER A 331 -8.00 -9.59 -19.25
N LYS A 332 -8.27 -10.88 -19.48
CA LYS A 332 -7.68 -11.64 -20.60
C LYS A 332 -7.99 -10.98 -21.94
N LYS A 333 -9.25 -10.59 -22.18
CA LYS A 333 -9.65 -9.86 -23.40
C LYS A 333 -8.91 -8.52 -23.53
N LEU A 334 -8.81 -7.73 -22.46
CA LEU A 334 -8.02 -6.49 -22.45
C LEU A 334 -6.58 -6.74 -22.92
N PHE A 335 -5.84 -7.63 -22.25
CA PHE A 335 -4.43 -7.88 -22.62
C PHE A 335 -4.28 -8.50 -24.01
N SER A 336 -5.24 -9.32 -24.46
CA SER A 336 -5.25 -9.86 -25.83
C SER A 336 -5.36 -8.75 -26.88
N VAL A 337 -6.22 -7.75 -26.66
CA VAL A 337 -6.37 -6.61 -27.58
C VAL A 337 -5.13 -5.73 -27.54
N LEU A 338 -4.59 -5.43 -26.35
CA LEU A 338 -3.39 -4.59 -26.27
C LEU A 338 -2.17 -5.25 -26.95
N ALA A 339 -2.03 -6.57 -26.83
CA ALA A 339 -0.95 -7.35 -27.43
C ALA A 339 -0.94 -7.38 -28.97
N SER A 340 -2.00 -6.94 -29.66
CA SER A 340 -1.99 -6.80 -31.13
C SER A 340 -1.45 -5.45 -31.63
N TYR A 341 -1.31 -4.43 -30.76
CA TYR A 341 -0.87 -3.07 -31.15
C TYR A 341 0.56 -2.71 -30.73
N SER A 342 1.16 -3.43 -29.78
CA SER A 342 2.57 -3.19 -29.40
C SER A 342 3.25 -4.45 -28.88
N ASP A 343 4.49 -4.68 -29.33
CA ASP A 343 5.37 -5.69 -28.73
C ASP A 343 5.99 -5.19 -27.39
N THR A 344 5.80 -3.92 -27.01
CA THR A 344 6.33 -3.30 -25.78
C THR A 344 5.20 -2.87 -24.85
N ILE A 345 4.78 -3.79 -23.96
CA ILE A 345 3.66 -3.59 -23.03
C ILE A 345 4.10 -3.87 -21.59
N GLN A 346 3.82 -2.93 -20.69
CA GLN A 346 4.01 -3.08 -19.26
C GLN A 346 2.65 -3.20 -18.53
N VAL A 347 2.35 -4.39 -18.04
CA VAL A 347 1.16 -4.68 -17.21
C VAL A 347 1.30 -4.04 -15.82
N LEU A 348 0.34 -3.20 -15.42
CA LEU A 348 0.32 -2.52 -14.13
C LEU A 348 -0.61 -3.18 -13.10
N SER A 349 -1.76 -3.69 -13.52
CA SER A 349 -2.72 -4.45 -12.69
C SER A 349 -3.39 -5.55 -13.55
N CYS A 350 -4.61 -5.96 -13.22
CA CYS A 350 -5.45 -6.77 -14.12
C CYS A 350 -6.21 -5.91 -15.15
N ASP A 351 -6.30 -4.60 -14.94
CA ASP A 351 -7.16 -3.65 -15.65
C ASP A 351 -6.45 -2.38 -16.16
N GLU A 352 -5.16 -2.24 -15.85
CA GLU A 352 -4.28 -1.09 -16.14
C GLU A 352 -3.00 -1.58 -16.85
N ALA A 353 -2.64 -0.95 -17.97
CA ALA A 353 -1.48 -1.30 -18.79
C ALA A 353 -0.88 -0.07 -19.49
N ILE A 354 0.41 -0.13 -19.79
CA ILE A 354 1.10 0.89 -20.61
C ILE A 354 1.72 0.25 -21.85
N LEU A 355 1.52 0.85 -23.01
CA LEU A 355 2.10 0.48 -24.29
C LEU A 355 3.12 1.54 -24.74
N ASP A 356 4.21 1.11 -25.37
CA ASP A 356 5.02 1.99 -26.20
C ASP A 356 4.44 2.03 -27.62
N LEU A 357 4.21 3.24 -28.13
CA LEU A 357 3.72 3.55 -29.47
C LEU A 357 4.68 4.49 -30.22
N SER A 358 5.94 4.63 -29.79
CA SER A 358 6.94 5.56 -30.37
C SER A 358 7.29 5.27 -31.84
N GLN A 359 6.90 4.11 -32.37
CA GLN A 359 6.97 3.77 -33.79
C GLN A 359 5.91 4.46 -34.66
N TYR A 360 4.90 5.10 -34.06
CA TYR A 360 3.81 5.80 -34.73
C TYR A 360 3.94 7.32 -34.61
N THR A 361 3.25 8.06 -35.47
CA THR A 361 3.02 9.50 -35.28
C THR A 361 1.97 9.77 -34.19
N HIS A 362 1.93 10.99 -33.64
CA HIS A 362 0.89 11.41 -32.68
C HIS A 362 -0.54 11.14 -33.19
N HIS A 363 -0.82 11.44 -34.45
CA HIS A 363 -2.13 11.22 -35.07
C HIS A 363 -2.48 9.73 -35.18
N GLN A 364 -1.53 8.89 -35.62
CA GLN A 364 -1.71 7.43 -35.64
C GLN A 364 -1.92 6.85 -34.23
N ALA A 365 -1.18 7.33 -33.23
CA ALA A 365 -1.35 6.89 -31.84
C ALA A 365 -2.74 7.26 -31.27
N GLN A 366 -3.30 8.42 -31.62
CA GLN A 366 -4.68 8.78 -31.28
C GLN A 366 -5.72 7.90 -32.00
N HIS A 367 -5.48 7.55 -33.26
CA HIS A 367 -6.35 6.65 -34.01
C HIS A 367 -6.35 5.23 -33.40
N ILE A 368 -5.16 4.67 -33.15
CA ILE A 368 -4.95 3.37 -32.48
C ILE A 368 -5.61 3.37 -31.10
N ALA A 369 -5.46 4.43 -30.31
CA ALA A 369 -6.13 4.53 -29.01
C ALA A 369 -7.67 4.53 -29.13
N THR A 370 -8.22 5.19 -30.15
CA THR A 370 -9.66 5.19 -30.44
C THR A 370 -10.16 3.80 -30.85
N GLU A 371 -9.39 3.10 -31.69
CA GLU A 371 -9.64 1.73 -32.14
C GLU A 371 -9.60 0.74 -30.96
N ILE A 372 -8.56 0.80 -30.12
CA ILE A 372 -8.40 0.00 -28.90
C ILE A 372 -9.63 0.14 -28.00
N LYS A 373 -10.13 1.37 -27.77
CA LYS A 373 -11.35 1.61 -26.98
C LYS A 373 -12.58 0.95 -27.60
N ALA A 374 -12.75 1.08 -28.92
CA ALA A 374 -13.89 0.51 -29.63
C ALA A 374 -13.89 -1.03 -29.58
N ILE A 375 -12.73 -1.65 -29.78
CA ILE A 375 -12.58 -3.12 -29.73
C ILE A 375 -12.75 -3.63 -28.30
N ILE A 376 -12.12 -3.00 -27.29
CA ILE A 376 -12.32 -3.37 -25.88
C ILE A 376 -13.82 -3.30 -25.52
N TYR A 377 -14.52 -2.23 -25.91
CA TYR A 377 -15.95 -2.12 -25.65
C TYR A 377 -16.76 -3.20 -26.37
N LYS A 378 -16.52 -3.45 -27.66
CA LYS A 378 -17.16 -4.52 -28.43
C LYS A 378 -16.96 -5.90 -27.79
N GLU A 379 -15.74 -6.19 -27.33
CA GLU A 379 -15.36 -7.50 -26.82
C GLU A 379 -15.76 -7.76 -25.35
N THR A 380 -15.95 -6.70 -24.56
CA THR A 380 -16.14 -6.80 -23.10
C THR A 380 -17.41 -6.14 -22.58
N SER A 381 -18.11 -5.35 -23.40
CA SER A 381 -19.19 -4.43 -22.98
C SER A 381 -18.78 -3.44 -21.88
N CYS A 382 -17.47 -3.23 -21.68
CA CYS A 382 -16.91 -2.35 -20.67
C CYS A 382 -16.06 -1.26 -21.33
N HIS A 383 -16.16 -0.02 -20.84
CA HIS A 383 -15.35 1.08 -21.32
C HIS A 383 -13.95 1.10 -20.67
N CYS A 384 -12.97 1.64 -21.39
CA CYS A 384 -11.70 2.07 -20.85
C CYS A 384 -11.45 3.54 -21.19
N SER A 385 -10.56 4.17 -20.42
CA SER A 385 -10.02 5.49 -20.73
C SER A 385 -8.54 5.36 -21.09
N ILE A 386 -8.06 6.30 -21.91
CA ILE A 386 -6.68 6.30 -22.39
C ILE A 386 -6.02 7.67 -22.18
N GLY A 387 -4.80 7.65 -21.65
CA GLY A 387 -3.91 8.81 -21.60
C GLY A 387 -2.69 8.60 -22.49
N ILE A 388 -2.42 9.51 -23.42
CA ILE A 388 -1.24 9.49 -24.27
C ILE A 388 -0.29 10.59 -23.78
N GLY A 389 1.00 10.27 -23.59
CA GLY A 389 2.00 11.25 -23.15
C GLY A 389 3.41 10.91 -23.57
N LYS A 390 4.34 11.86 -23.42
CA LYS A 390 5.75 11.68 -23.82
C LYS A 390 6.55 10.74 -22.92
N ASN A 391 5.98 10.36 -21.78
CA ASN A 391 6.54 9.41 -20.82
C ASN A 391 5.44 8.83 -19.91
N ILE A 392 5.82 7.88 -19.05
CA ILE A 392 4.89 7.16 -18.16
C ILE A 392 4.13 8.11 -17.21
N LEU A 393 4.80 9.15 -16.71
CA LEU A 393 4.22 10.16 -15.84
C LEU A 393 3.12 10.96 -16.56
N THR A 394 3.45 11.56 -17.71
CA THR A 394 2.54 12.42 -18.46
C THR A 394 1.35 11.64 -19.02
N ALA A 395 1.58 10.41 -19.53
CA ALA A 395 0.51 9.51 -19.96
C ALA A 395 -0.46 9.16 -18.80
N ARG A 396 0.07 8.97 -17.58
CA ARG A 396 -0.76 8.75 -16.38
C ARG A 396 -1.55 9.99 -15.96
N LEU A 397 -0.98 11.18 -16.04
CA LEU A 397 -1.70 12.42 -15.74
C LEU A 397 -2.80 12.69 -16.78
N ALA A 398 -2.52 12.47 -18.07
CA ALA A 398 -3.52 12.55 -19.13
C ALA A 398 -4.66 11.55 -18.90
N LEU A 399 -4.35 10.30 -18.54
CA LEU A 399 -5.36 9.28 -18.22
C LEU A 399 -6.31 9.71 -17.09
N ARG A 400 -5.84 10.48 -16.10
CA ARG A 400 -6.72 11.00 -15.04
C ARG A 400 -7.76 11.99 -15.57
N LEU A 401 -7.36 12.87 -16.50
CA LEU A 401 -8.28 13.80 -17.17
C LEU A 401 -9.20 13.10 -18.16
N ALA A 402 -8.75 11.98 -18.75
CA ALA A 402 -9.54 11.19 -19.69
C ALA A 402 -10.70 10.41 -19.05
N LYS A 403 -10.73 10.20 -17.73
CA LYS A 403 -11.77 9.37 -17.08
C LYS A 403 -13.04 10.17 -16.78
N PRO A 404 -14.25 9.65 -17.07
CA PRO A 404 -14.60 8.32 -17.62
C PRO A 404 -14.72 8.26 -19.16
N ASN A 405 -14.47 7.08 -19.74
CA ASN A 405 -14.65 6.74 -21.16
C ASN A 405 -14.07 7.76 -22.16
N GLY A 406 -13.06 8.53 -21.77
CA GLY A 406 -12.45 9.56 -22.60
C GLY A 406 -11.10 9.13 -23.18
N MET A 407 -10.46 10.06 -23.86
CA MET A 407 -9.07 9.98 -24.28
C MET A 407 -8.48 11.37 -24.08
N ALA A 408 -7.28 11.45 -23.51
CA ALA A 408 -6.55 12.70 -23.40
C ALA A 408 -5.11 12.51 -23.89
N VAL A 409 -4.56 13.56 -24.47
CA VAL A 409 -3.15 13.62 -24.89
C VAL A 409 -2.48 14.74 -24.11
N VAL A 410 -1.24 14.53 -23.70
CA VAL A 410 -0.40 15.59 -23.10
C VAL A 410 -0.31 16.79 -24.06
N PRO A 411 -0.37 18.03 -23.57
CA PRO A 411 -0.13 19.20 -24.42
C PRO A 411 1.34 19.28 -24.88
N PRO A 412 1.67 20.19 -25.81
CA PRO A 412 3.05 20.48 -26.22
C PRO A 412 3.96 20.87 -25.04
N ASP A 413 5.27 20.77 -25.26
CA ASP A 413 6.28 20.98 -24.21
C ASP A 413 6.27 22.39 -23.62
N GLU A 414 5.83 23.39 -24.37
CA GLU A 414 5.70 24.79 -23.94
C GLU A 414 4.58 25.02 -22.91
N GLU A 415 3.50 24.23 -22.95
CA GLU A 415 2.38 24.31 -21.99
C GLU A 415 2.52 23.33 -20.81
N LEU A 416 3.49 22.41 -20.87
CA LEU A 416 3.55 21.25 -19.98
C LEU A 416 3.71 21.60 -18.49
N ILE A 417 4.48 22.65 -18.18
CA ILE A 417 4.75 23.07 -16.80
C ILE A 417 3.46 23.56 -16.13
N ASP A 418 2.68 24.37 -16.85
CA ASP A 418 1.43 24.96 -16.36
C ASP A 418 0.29 23.94 -16.36
N TRP A 419 0.24 23.05 -17.36
CA TRP A 419 -0.68 21.90 -17.36
C TRP A 419 -0.47 20.99 -16.14
N ILE A 420 0.79 20.76 -15.74
CA ILE A 420 1.10 19.97 -14.54
C ILE A 420 0.68 20.66 -13.24
N GLN A 421 0.61 22.00 -13.18
CA GLN A 421 0.12 22.73 -12.00
C GLN A 421 -1.39 22.54 -11.74
N GLN A 422 -2.16 22.08 -12.73
CA GLN A 422 -3.60 21.81 -12.58
C GLN A 422 -3.92 20.60 -11.67
N PHE A 423 -2.92 19.79 -11.34
CA PHE A 423 -3.07 18.59 -10.53
C PHE A 423 -2.74 18.83 -9.05
N ASP A 424 -3.39 18.06 -8.17
CA ASP A 424 -2.97 17.99 -6.77
C ASP A 424 -1.62 17.28 -6.62
N ILE A 425 -0.82 17.65 -5.61
CA ILE A 425 0.42 16.93 -5.24
C ILE A 425 0.19 15.40 -5.12
N LYS A 426 -0.98 15.00 -4.59
CA LYS A 426 -1.38 13.59 -4.37
C LYS A 426 -1.66 12.79 -5.65
N ASP A 427 -1.79 13.47 -6.78
CA ASP A 427 -2.10 12.87 -8.08
C ASP A 427 -0.83 12.41 -8.82
N LEU A 428 0.32 12.94 -8.42
CA LEU A 428 1.63 12.54 -8.92
C LEU A 428 1.95 11.07 -8.54
N PRO A 429 2.53 10.28 -9.45
CA PRO A 429 2.82 8.88 -9.18
C PRO A 429 3.85 8.72 -8.06
N ASN A 430 3.57 7.79 -7.13
CA ASN A 430 4.34 7.52 -5.92
C ASN A 430 4.23 8.58 -4.80
N VAL A 431 3.36 9.58 -4.93
CA VAL A 431 3.11 10.59 -3.89
C VAL A 431 1.93 10.19 -3.00
N GLY A 432 2.23 9.40 -1.97
CA GLY A 432 1.25 8.96 -0.97
C GLY A 432 0.98 9.99 0.13
N TYR A 433 -0.04 9.74 0.95
CA TYR A 433 -0.46 10.61 2.08
C TYR A 433 0.69 11.06 2.99
N SER A 434 1.60 10.15 3.35
CA SER A 434 2.76 10.49 4.18
C SER A 434 3.76 11.45 3.52
N LEU A 435 3.85 11.43 2.18
CA LEU A 435 4.68 12.37 1.43
C LEU A 435 4.01 13.74 1.33
N VAL A 436 2.69 13.76 1.10
CA VAL A 436 1.87 14.99 1.14
C VAL A 436 1.99 15.66 2.52
N GLN A 437 1.76 14.92 3.61
CA GLN A 437 1.92 15.45 4.97
C GLN A 437 3.32 16.01 5.23
N ARG A 438 4.35 15.30 4.76
CA ARG A 438 5.75 15.74 4.90
C ARG A 438 6.04 16.99 4.09
N LEU A 439 5.45 17.17 2.91
CA LEU A 439 5.56 18.41 2.13
C LEU A 439 4.83 19.56 2.84
N SER A 440 3.61 19.31 3.34
CA SER A 440 2.83 20.31 4.09
C SER A 440 3.52 20.78 5.37
N SER A 441 4.30 19.93 6.06
CA SER A 441 5.10 20.37 7.23
C SER A 441 6.26 21.31 6.88
N PHE A 442 6.58 21.49 5.60
CA PHE A 442 7.53 22.50 5.09
C PHE A 442 6.81 23.62 4.30
N ASN A 443 5.50 23.79 4.51
CA ASN A 443 4.64 24.75 3.79
C ASN A 443 4.64 24.56 2.26
N ILE A 444 4.81 23.32 1.78
CA ILE A 444 4.67 22.96 0.37
C ILE A 444 3.29 22.31 0.18
N LEU A 445 2.36 23.04 -0.45
CA LEU A 445 0.94 22.69 -0.52
C LEU A 445 0.45 22.47 -1.97
N SER A 446 1.10 23.11 -2.95
CA SER A 446 0.81 23.02 -4.38
C SER A 446 1.97 22.43 -5.19
N ILE A 447 1.71 22.07 -6.45
CA ILE A 447 2.78 21.67 -7.39
C ILE A 447 3.69 22.86 -7.74
N ALA A 448 3.16 24.08 -7.83
CA ALA A 448 3.95 25.30 -8.04
C ALA A 448 4.96 25.53 -6.89
N ASP A 449 4.56 25.26 -5.64
CA ASP A 449 5.47 25.33 -4.49
C ASP A 449 6.66 24.37 -4.64
N ILE A 450 6.44 23.17 -5.17
CA ILE A 450 7.50 22.19 -5.45
C ILE A 450 8.37 22.67 -6.63
N GLN A 451 7.77 23.21 -7.69
CA GLN A 451 8.50 23.77 -8.83
C GLN A 451 9.44 24.91 -8.39
N SER A 452 9.04 25.73 -7.41
CA SER A 452 9.85 26.80 -6.82
C SER A 452 11.10 26.34 -6.06
N LYS A 453 11.21 25.04 -5.71
CA LYS A 453 12.35 24.48 -4.99
C LYS A 453 13.39 23.95 -5.95
N ASP A 454 14.66 24.17 -5.61
CA ASP A 454 15.78 23.48 -6.25
C ASP A 454 15.81 21.98 -5.88
N GLN A 455 16.62 21.22 -6.61
CA GLN A 455 16.72 19.78 -6.41
C GLN A 455 17.33 19.42 -5.04
N GLU A 456 18.23 20.23 -4.49
CA GLU A 456 18.93 19.95 -3.23
C GLU A 456 18.00 20.15 -2.04
N GLN A 457 17.19 21.21 -2.03
CA GLN A 457 16.12 21.46 -1.07
C GLN A 457 15.15 20.27 -1.02
N LEU A 458 14.63 19.81 -2.17
CA LEU A 458 13.73 18.65 -2.22
C LEU A 458 14.44 17.36 -1.78
N CYS A 459 15.72 17.19 -2.08
CA CYS A 459 16.51 16.05 -1.62
C CYS A 459 16.78 16.07 -0.11
N SER A 460 16.96 17.25 0.49
CA SER A 460 17.08 17.43 1.94
C SER A 460 15.74 17.13 2.63
N ILE A 461 14.65 17.70 2.12
CA ILE A 461 13.30 17.54 2.69
C ILE A 461 12.81 16.09 2.58
N LEU A 462 13.02 15.39 1.45
CA LEU A 462 12.40 14.08 1.16
C LEU A 462 13.37 12.89 1.08
N GLY A 463 14.68 13.15 1.15
CA GLY A 463 15.74 12.17 0.84
C GLY A 463 16.05 12.11 -0.65
N ALA A 464 17.33 11.89 -0.98
CA ALA A 464 17.90 12.07 -2.33
C ALA A 464 17.10 11.42 -3.47
N LYS A 465 16.64 10.17 -3.33
CA LYS A 465 15.89 9.49 -4.39
C LYS A 465 14.51 10.13 -4.61
N THR A 466 13.78 10.40 -3.53
CA THR A 466 12.40 10.91 -3.59
C THR A 466 12.39 12.38 -4.02
N GLY A 467 13.29 13.20 -3.46
CA GLY A 467 13.45 14.60 -3.84
C GLY A 467 13.77 14.76 -5.31
N ARG A 468 14.78 14.03 -5.82
CA ARG A 468 15.11 14.02 -7.26
C ARG A 468 13.95 13.54 -8.13
N THR A 469 13.28 12.45 -7.75
CA THR A 469 12.13 11.93 -8.52
C THR A 469 11.03 12.99 -8.62
N LEU A 470 10.72 13.67 -7.52
CA LEU A 470 9.68 14.69 -7.47
C LEU A 470 10.06 15.96 -8.24
N TYR A 471 11.32 16.40 -8.14
CA TYR A 471 11.87 17.56 -8.86
C TYR A 471 11.64 17.46 -10.38
N TYR A 472 11.97 16.30 -10.97
CA TYR A 472 11.72 16.02 -12.39
C TYR A 472 10.23 15.81 -12.68
N SER A 473 9.49 15.14 -11.78
CA SER A 473 8.07 14.87 -12.01
C SER A 473 7.23 16.14 -12.12
N VAL A 474 7.49 17.18 -11.32
CA VAL A 474 6.77 18.46 -11.44
C VAL A 474 7.15 19.29 -12.66
N ARG A 475 8.15 18.85 -13.44
CA ARG A 475 8.58 19.42 -14.72
C ARG A 475 8.16 18.55 -15.92
N GLY A 476 7.38 17.49 -15.66
CA GLY A 476 6.89 16.56 -16.69
C GLY A 476 7.95 15.58 -17.20
N GLU A 477 9.07 15.45 -16.49
CA GLU A 477 10.18 14.59 -16.86
C GLU A 477 10.11 13.23 -16.14
N ASP A 478 10.05 12.14 -16.91
CA ASP A 478 10.21 10.79 -16.40
C ASP A 478 11.03 9.91 -17.37
N HIS A 479 12.30 9.67 -17.02
CA HIS A 479 13.24 8.88 -17.81
C HIS A 479 13.09 7.35 -17.60
N LYS A 480 12.05 6.87 -16.90
CA LYS A 480 11.81 5.42 -16.76
C LYS A 480 11.51 4.80 -18.13
N ALA A 481 12.36 3.85 -18.54
CA ALA A 481 12.05 2.92 -19.63
C ALA A 481 10.82 2.07 -19.27
N LEU A 482 10.09 1.62 -20.28
CA LEU A 482 9.08 0.58 -20.09
C LEU A 482 9.76 -0.76 -19.80
N CYS A 483 9.20 -1.49 -18.85
CA CYS A 483 9.72 -2.77 -18.38
C CYS A 483 8.66 -3.84 -18.62
N SER A 484 8.62 -4.36 -19.85
CA SER A 484 7.63 -5.38 -20.27
C SER A 484 7.73 -6.66 -19.47
N PHE A 485 8.95 -7.01 -19.02
CA PHE A 485 9.21 -8.16 -18.16
C PHE A 485 10.17 -7.81 -17.02
N GLN A 486 9.83 -8.25 -15.80
CA GLN A 486 10.72 -8.18 -14.65
C GLN A 486 10.70 -9.52 -13.90
N LEU A 487 11.85 -10.20 -13.87
CA LEU A 487 12.05 -11.39 -13.02
C LEU A 487 11.64 -11.09 -11.57
N ARG A 488 10.93 -12.05 -10.96
CA ARG A 488 10.42 -11.93 -9.60
C ARG A 488 11.60 -11.97 -8.61
N LYS A 489 11.63 -11.00 -7.69
CA LYS A 489 12.75 -10.84 -6.72
C LYS A 489 12.42 -11.42 -5.33
N SER A 490 11.14 -11.68 -5.08
CA SER A 490 10.61 -12.22 -3.84
C SER A 490 9.23 -12.84 -4.04
N ILE A 491 8.88 -13.82 -3.21
CA ILE A 491 7.58 -14.49 -3.12
C ILE A 491 7.15 -14.46 -1.68
N GLY A 492 5.87 -14.21 -1.41
CA GLY A 492 5.38 -14.20 -0.05
C GLY A 492 3.88 -14.37 0.07
N VAL A 493 3.49 -14.50 1.33
CA VAL A 493 2.11 -14.59 1.82
C VAL A 493 2.00 -13.64 3.00
N ASP A 494 0.95 -12.81 3.03
CA ASP A 494 0.55 -12.03 4.20
C ASP A 494 -0.91 -12.32 4.53
N LEU A 495 -1.15 -12.87 5.72
CA LEU A 495 -2.48 -13.09 6.28
C LEU A 495 -2.64 -12.12 7.47
N THR A 496 -3.45 -11.08 7.29
CA THR A 496 -3.62 -10.00 8.30
C THR A 496 -5.07 -9.65 8.60
N TYR A 497 -6.00 -10.50 8.18
CA TYR A 497 -7.40 -10.45 8.54
C TYR A 497 -7.77 -11.79 9.19
N ALA A 498 -8.64 -11.73 10.20
CA ALA A 498 -9.16 -12.87 10.96
C ALA A 498 -8.16 -13.76 11.71
N ILE A 499 -6.89 -13.35 11.82
CA ILE A 499 -5.88 -14.04 12.62
C ILE A 499 -6.18 -13.90 14.12
N ARG A 500 -6.51 -15.01 14.78
CA ARG A 500 -6.82 -15.15 16.21
C ARG A 500 -6.37 -16.54 16.69
N PHE A 501 -5.70 -16.61 17.84
CA PHE A 501 -5.21 -17.86 18.43
C PHE A 501 -5.21 -17.79 19.96
N SER A 502 -5.46 -18.92 20.62
CA SER A 502 -5.34 -19.11 22.07
C SER A 502 -3.90 -19.42 22.51
N ASP A 503 -3.17 -20.16 21.70
CA ASP A 503 -1.95 -20.87 22.10
C ASP A 503 -0.90 -20.93 20.97
N ASN A 504 0.33 -21.34 21.33
CA ASN A 504 1.45 -21.42 20.40
C ASN A 504 1.44 -22.65 19.47
N PRO A 505 1.02 -23.86 19.90
CA PRO A 505 0.85 -25.01 19.01
C PRO A 505 0.02 -24.71 17.75
N SER A 506 -1.17 -24.13 17.88
CA SER A 506 -1.99 -23.76 16.71
C SER A 506 -1.31 -22.73 15.80
N ILE A 507 -0.48 -21.83 16.35
CA ILE A 507 0.31 -20.88 15.55
C ILE A 507 1.42 -21.60 14.77
N PHE A 508 2.06 -22.63 15.35
CA PHE A 508 3.09 -23.39 14.64
C PHE A 508 2.50 -24.23 13.50
N GLU A 509 1.34 -24.84 13.72
CA GLU A 509 0.58 -25.52 12.65
C GLU A 509 0.20 -24.52 11.53
N PHE A 510 -0.26 -23.32 11.90
CA PHE A 510 -0.61 -22.28 10.94
C PHE A 510 0.60 -21.75 10.16
N ILE A 511 1.77 -21.62 10.81
CA ILE A 511 3.04 -21.29 10.13
C ILE A 511 3.41 -22.37 9.12
N HIS A 512 3.19 -23.65 9.43
CA HIS A 512 3.42 -24.74 8.49
C HIS A 512 2.48 -24.64 7.27
N LYS A 513 1.18 -24.42 7.47
CA LYS A 513 0.21 -24.20 6.39
C LYS A 513 0.53 -22.99 5.50
N ILE A 514 1.04 -21.90 6.07
CA ILE A 514 1.55 -20.75 5.28
C ILE A 514 2.81 -21.14 4.51
N SER A 515 3.66 -22.00 5.08
CA SER A 515 4.89 -22.47 4.44
C SER A 515 4.58 -23.39 3.24
N GLU A 516 3.54 -24.21 3.30
CA GLU A 516 3.00 -24.97 2.15
C GLU A 516 2.49 -24.05 1.03
N GLU A 517 1.76 -22.99 1.37
CA GLU A 517 1.31 -21.98 0.42
C GLU A 517 2.50 -21.26 -0.26
N VAL A 518 3.49 -20.84 0.53
CA VAL A 518 4.71 -20.19 0.01
C VAL A 518 5.51 -21.16 -0.84
N HIS A 519 5.61 -22.44 -0.45
CA HIS A 519 6.21 -23.51 -1.24
C HIS A 519 5.51 -23.66 -2.60
N ARG A 520 4.17 -23.74 -2.64
CA ARG A 520 3.40 -23.84 -3.89
C ARG A 520 3.68 -22.66 -4.83
N ARG A 521 3.81 -21.45 -4.29
CA ARG A 521 4.11 -20.22 -5.05
C ARG A 521 5.54 -20.15 -5.57
N ILE A 522 6.53 -20.72 -4.87
CA ILE A 522 7.92 -20.75 -5.35
C ILE A 522 8.17 -21.91 -6.32
N ALA A 523 7.51 -23.05 -6.11
CA ALA A 523 7.46 -24.16 -7.06
C ALA A 523 6.84 -23.72 -8.40
N SER A 524 5.76 -22.94 -8.39
CA SER A 524 5.09 -22.47 -9.61
C SER A 524 5.93 -21.54 -10.51
N VAL A 525 7.10 -21.09 -10.05
CA VAL A 525 8.04 -20.26 -10.85
C VAL A 525 9.43 -20.88 -11.01
N GLY A 526 9.63 -22.14 -10.64
CA GLY A 526 10.90 -22.85 -10.81
C GLY A 526 12.08 -22.19 -10.07
N ALA A 527 11.89 -21.86 -8.80
CA ALA A 527 12.92 -21.17 -8.01
C ALA A 527 13.17 -21.81 -6.62
N ARG A 528 14.29 -21.45 -6.02
CA ARG A 528 14.64 -21.62 -4.58
C ARG A 528 14.99 -20.26 -3.97
N SER A 529 15.23 -20.18 -2.66
CA SER A 529 15.54 -18.92 -1.97
C SER A 529 16.71 -19.03 -1.00
N LYS A 530 17.54 -17.97 -0.92
CA LYS A 530 18.60 -17.82 0.10
C LYS A 530 18.23 -16.92 1.29
N LYS A 531 17.00 -16.38 1.35
CA LYS A 531 16.60 -15.45 2.41
C LYS A 531 15.11 -15.53 2.75
N LEU A 532 14.81 -16.04 3.94
CA LEU A 532 13.48 -16.05 4.54
C LEU A 532 13.28 -14.81 5.44
N THR A 533 12.07 -14.27 5.42
CA THR A 533 11.64 -13.17 6.29
C THR A 533 10.26 -13.48 6.87
N LEU A 534 10.15 -13.42 8.20
CA LEU A 534 8.88 -13.46 8.91
C LEU A 534 8.44 -12.03 9.24
N MET A 535 7.18 -11.73 8.93
CA MET A 535 6.46 -10.54 9.38
C MET A 535 5.38 -10.99 10.38
N VAL A 536 5.27 -10.27 11.50
CA VAL A 536 4.25 -10.50 12.53
C VAL A 536 3.60 -9.17 12.91
N LYS A 537 2.27 -9.10 12.88
CA LYS A 537 1.50 -8.02 13.51
C LYS A 537 1.06 -8.48 14.90
N LYS A 538 1.55 -7.79 15.94
CA LYS A 538 1.10 -7.91 17.32
C LYS A 538 0.11 -6.78 17.59
N ARG A 539 -0.99 -7.04 18.29
CA ARG A 539 -1.87 -6.00 18.85
C ARG A 539 -1.03 -5.01 19.69
N ALA A 540 -1.20 -3.71 19.45
CA ALA A 540 -0.57 -2.68 20.27
C ALA A 540 -1.15 -2.71 21.70
N GLU A 541 -0.36 -2.36 22.71
CA GLU A 541 -0.70 -2.57 24.12
C GLU A 541 -1.92 -1.75 24.57
N GLU A 542 -2.04 -0.53 24.02
CA GLU A 542 -3.17 0.37 24.21
C GLU A 542 -4.37 0.14 23.25
N ALA A 543 -4.36 -0.94 22.44
CA ALA A 543 -5.41 -1.20 21.46
C ALA A 543 -6.59 -2.01 22.04
N GLY A 544 -7.78 -1.39 21.99
CA GLY A 544 -9.07 -2.05 22.19
C GLY A 544 -9.46 -3.01 21.05
N GLU A 545 -10.74 -3.36 20.97
CA GLU A 545 -11.24 -4.18 19.86
C GLU A 545 -11.12 -3.47 18.50
N ALA A 546 -10.90 -4.24 17.44
CA ALA A 546 -10.76 -3.69 16.10
C ALA A 546 -12.13 -3.24 15.55
N VAL A 547 -12.22 -1.97 15.14
CA VAL A 547 -13.42 -1.38 14.51
C VAL A 547 -13.91 -2.24 13.33
N LYS A 548 -13.00 -2.76 12.51
CA LYS A 548 -13.32 -3.77 11.51
C LYS A 548 -13.46 -5.12 12.18
N TYR A 549 -14.64 -5.73 12.07
CA TYR A 549 -14.87 -7.13 12.48
C TYR A 549 -13.77 -8.03 11.93
N LEU A 550 -13.16 -8.85 12.81
CA LEU A 550 -11.99 -9.71 12.53
C LEU A 550 -10.74 -9.02 11.95
N GLY A 551 -10.71 -7.71 11.75
CA GLY A 551 -9.52 -6.97 11.32
C GLY A 551 -8.36 -7.08 12.31
N HIS A 552 -7.13 -6.76 11.86
CA HIS A 552 -5.97 -6.75 12.74
C HIS A 552 -6.02 -5.66 13.82
N GLY A 553 -6.69 -4.52 13.55
CA GLY A 553 -6.75 -3.38 14.46
C GLY A 553 -5.44 -2.58 14.49
N VAL A 554 -5.20 -1.81 15.56
CA VAL A 554 -3.91 -1.13 15.75
C VAL A 554 -2.87 -2.15 16.19
N CYS A 555 -1.71 -2.18 15.50
CA CYS A 555 -0.70 -3.22 15.66
C CYS A 555 0.73 -2.68 15.55
N ASP A 556 1.61 -3.20 16.40
CA ASP A 556 3.05 -3.17 16.18
C ASP A 556 3.41 -4.22 15.13
N THR A 557 4.24 -3.85 14.15
CA THR A 557 4.70 -4.76 13.09
C THR A 557 6.16 -5.12 13.30
N TYR A 558 6.43 -6.41 13.52
CA TYR A 558 7.76 -6.97 13.70
C TYR A 558 8.19 -7.73 12.44
N THR A 559 9.28 -7.30 11.83
CA THR A 559 9.88 -8.00 10.69
C THR A 559 11.27 -8.51 11.07
N ARG A 560 11.55 -9.78 10.78
CA ARG A 560 12.85 -10.42 11.03
C ARG A 560 13.21 -11.34 9.86
N SER A 561 14.45 -11.25 9.40
CA SER A 561 14.96 -12.05 8.29
C SER A 561 16.15 -12.90 8.71
N ILE A 562 16.32 -14.03 8.05
CA ILE A 562 17.56 -14.82 8.05
C ILE A 562 18.05 -14.98 6.62
N THR A 563 19.36 -14.91 6.41
CA THR A 563 19.99 -15.36 5.16
C THR A 563 20.61 -16.71 5.43
N LEU A 564 20.35 -17.66 4.54
CA LEU A 564 20.83 -19.04 4.65
C LEU A 564 22.03 -19.24 3.72
N GLN A 565 22.93 -20.15 4.10
CA GLN A 565 24.07 -20.53 3.26
C GLN A 565 23.58 -21.33 2.04
N ASN A 566 22.74 -22.33 2.31
CA ASN A 566 22.09 -23.15 1.30
C ASN A 566 20.73 -22.56 0.88
N GLU A 567 20.26 -23.00 -0.28
CA GLU A 567 18.94 -22.65 -0.80
C GLU A 567 17.85 -23.47 -0.12
N ILE A 568 16.75 -22.82 0.26
CA ILE A 568 15.55 -23.48 0.76
C ILE A 568 14.45 -23.52 -0.31
N TYR A 569 13.66 -24.58 -0.22
CA TYR A 569 12.58 -24.88 -1.16
C TYR A 569 11.42 -25.62 -0.49
N LEU A 570 11.71 -26.60 0.38
CA LEU A 570 10.71 -27.46 1.01
C LEU A 570 9.90 -26.73 2.10
N PRO A 571 8.60 -27.04 2.28
CA PRO A 571 7.75 -26.38 3.26
C PRO A 571 8.17 -26.66 4.71
N GLU A 572 8.81 -27.80 4.99
CA GLU A 572 9.36 -28.17 6.29
C GLU A 572 10.53 -27.23 6.68
N ASP A 573 11.43 -26.94 5.74
CA ASP A 573 12.53 -26.00 5.94
C ASP A 573 12.01 -24.58 6.17
N ILE A 574 11.09 -24.13 5.33
CA ILE A 574 10.47 -22.80 5.42
C ILE A 574 9.77 -22.64 6.79
N SER A 575 8.98 -23.64 7.19
CA SER A 575 8.26 -23.66 8.47
C SER A 575 9.22 -23.67 9.66
N SER A 576 10.21 -24.55 9.66
CA SER A 576 11.19 -24.68 10.75
C SER A 576 11.92 -23.36 11.03
N HIS A 577 12.37 -22.69 9.97
CA HIS A 577 13.01 -21.38 10.07
C HIS A 577 12.04 -20.27 10.52
N ALA A 578 10.80 -20.26 10.00
CA ALA A 578 9.78 -19.30 10.41
C ALA A 578 9.42 -19.45 11.91
N ILE A 579 9.24 -20.69 12.39
CA ILE A 579 8.96 -20.99 13.82
C ILE A 579 10.14 -20.56 14.71
N GLN A 580 11.40 -20.81 14.30
CA GLN A 580 12.57 -20.35 15.04
C GLN A 580 12.62 -18.82 15.18
N ILE A 581 12.23 -18.07 14.14
CA ILE A 581 12.12 -16.62 14.19
C ILE A 581 10.96 -16.19 15.10
N TYR A 582 9.79 -16.83 14.98
CA TYR A 582 8.61 -16.53 15.80
C TYR A 582 8.90 -16.71 17.30
N LYS A 583 9.50 -17.84 17.69
CA LYS A 583 9.87 -18.14 19.09
C LYS A 583 10.76 -17.03 19.68
N LYS A 584 11.68 -16.46 18.90
CA LYS A 584 12.56 -15.35 19.31
C LYS A 584 11.85 -14.00 19.47
N LEU A 585 10.64 -13.83 18.93
CA LEU A 585 9.83 -12.61 19.12
C LEU A 585 9.07 -12.60 20.46
N ASN A 586 8.88 -13.77 21.09
CA ASN A 586 8.19 -13.93 22.38
C ASN A 586 6.82 -13.20 22.45
N ILE A 587 6.01 -13.36 21.41
CA ILE A 587 4.68 -12.74 21.31
C ILE A 587 3.62 -13.69 21.90
N LYS A 588 2.72 -13.16 22.73
CA LYS A 588 1.55 -13.90 23.24
C LYS A 588 0.63 -14.26 22.07
N ALA A 589 0.20 -15.53 22.01
CA ALA A 589 -0.69 -16.03 20.96
C ALA A 589 -1.97 -15.17 20.80
N THR A 590 -2.58 -14.79 21.93
CA THR A 590 -3.79 -13.96 22.00
C THR A 590 -3.61 -12.53 21.47
N ASP A 591 -2.39 -12.04 21.32
CA ASP A 591 -2.06 -10.74 20.71
C ASP A 591 -1.63 -10.83 19.24
N LEU A 592 -1.51 -12.05 18.67
CA LEU A 592 -1.23 -12.22 17.24
C LEU A 592 -2.41 -11.73 16.38
N ARG A 593 -2.15 -10.83 15.43
CA ARG A 593 -3.18 -10.21 14.56
C ARG A 593 -2.85 -10.29 13.07
N GLY A 594 -1.67 -10.78 12.73
CA GLY A 594 -1.26 -10.99 11.35
C GLY A 594 0.10 -11.66 11.28
N ILE A 595 0.31 -12.43 10.23
CA ILE A 595 1.55 -13.16 9.99
C ILE A 595 1.82 -13.24 8.49
N GLY A 596 3.10 -13.19 8.11
CA GLY A 596 3.50 -13.35 6.72
C GLY A 596 4.89 -13.94 6.58
N ILE A 597 5.07 -14.80 5.58
CA ILE A 597 6.32 -15.48 5.25
C ILE A 597 6.74 -15.04 3.85
N HIS A 598 7.98 -14.57 3.73
CA HIS A 598 8.52 -13.97 2.52
C HIS A 598 9.88 -14.56 2.18
N LEU A 599 9.98 -15.18 1.01
CA LEU A 599 11.20 -15.67 0.39
C LEU A 599 11.76 -14.61 -0.56
N SER A 600 13.06 -14.38 -0.51
CA SER A 600 13.77 -13.36 -1.31
C SER A 600 15.18 -13.84 -1.64
N ARG A 601 15.91 -13.12 -2.50
CA ARG A 601 17.15 -13.64 -3.13
C ARG A 601 16.85 -15.00 -3.79
N LEU A 602 15.90 -14.95 -4.73
CA LEU A 602 15.48 -16.13 -5.46
C LEU A 602 16.60 -16.58 -6.41
N VAL A 603 16.79 -17.89 -6.49
CA VAL A 603 17.68 -18.56 -7.44
C VAL A 603 16.80 -19.41 -8.33
N TYR A 604 16.86 -19.18 -9.63
CA TYR A 604 16.06 -19.89 -10.61
C TYR A 604 16.78 -21.15 -11.08
N ASP A 605 16.05 -22.25 -11.25
CA ASP A 605 16.63 -23.48 -11.77
C ASP A 605 17.16 -23.28 -13.20
N SER A 606 18.34 -23.82 -13.49
CA SER A 606 19.02 -23.65 -14.78
C SER A 606 18.24 -24.25 -15.96
N GLN A 607 17.36 -25.23 -15.70
CA GLN A 607 16.41 -25.78 -16.68
C GLN A 607 15.06 -25.02 -16.74
N ALA A 608 14.73 -24.17 -15.75
CA ALA A 608 13.49 -23.38 -15.76
C ALA A 608 13.54 -22.17 -16.72
N LYS A 609 14.64 -22.00 -17.47
CA LYS A 609 14.75 -21.06 -18.59
C LYS A 609 13.96 -21.53 -19.82
N GLY A 610 12.64 -21.65 -19.71
CA GLY A 610 11.78 -21.91 -20.87
C GLY A 610 10.39 -22.49 -20.62
N GLN A 611 10.12 -23.07 -19.45
CA GLN A 611 8.82 -23.69 -19.14
C GLN A 611 8.36 -23.34 -17.70
N THR A 612 7.33 -22.50 -17.61
CA THR A 612 6.68 -22.10 -16.34
C THR A 612 5.18 -22.32 -16.46
N THR A 613 4.74 -23.56 -16.28
CA THR A 613 3.36 -23.98 -16.57
C THR A 613 2.34 -23.33 -15.61
N LEU A 614 1.60 -22.34 -16.13
CA LEU A 614 0.52 -21.59 -15.46
C LEU A 614 -0.50 -22.45 -14.69
N GLN A 615 -0.71 -23.69 -15.08
CA GLN A 615 -1.73 -24.61 -14.56
C GLN A 615 -1.56 -25.01 -13.08
N ASN A 616 -0.37 -24.82 -12.49
CA ASN A 616 -0.13 -25.14 -11.07
C ASN A 616 -0.52 -23.99 -10.13
N TRP A 617 -0.82 -22.81 -10.66
CA TRP A 617 -0.91 -21.58 -9.88
C TRP A 617 -2.36 -21.17 -9.54
N LEU A 618 -3.36 -21.65 -10.30
CA LEU A 618 -4.79 -21.37 -10.10
C LEU A 618 -5.60 -22.47 -9.39
N ARG A 619 -5.00 -23.60 -8.98
CA ARG A 619 -5.77 -24.74 -8.44
C ARG A 619 -6.30 -24.45 -7.02
N PRO A 620 -7.62 -24.52 -6.77
CA PRO A 620 -8.17 -24.61 -5.41
C PRO A 620 -7.73 -25.92 -4.74
N LEU A 621 -7.73 -25.97 -3.40
CA LEU A 621 -7.51 -27.25 -2.72
C LEU A 621 -8.72 -28.16 -2.97
N GLY A 622 -8.47 -29.42 -3.33
CA GLY A 622 -9.51 -30.45 -3.47
C GLY A 622 -10.00 -30.76 -4.88
N ALA A 623 -9.53 -30.06 -5.92
CA ALA A 623 -9.81 -30.46 -7.31
C ALA A 623 -9.17 -31.82 -7.63
N LYS A 624 -9.99 -32.85 -7.89
CA LYS A 624 -9.53 -34.16 -8.37
C LYS A 624 -8.79 -34.01 -9.71
N ASN A 625 -7.91 -34.94 -10.03
CA ASN A 625 -7.16 -34.97 -11.30
C ASN A 625 -8.11 -35.00 -12.51
N THR A 626 -8.42 -33.82 -13.04
CA THR A 626 -9.03 -33.62 -14.34
C THR A 626 -8.20 -32.56 -15.04
N LEU A 627 -7.68 -32.88 -16.22
CA LEU A 627 -6.82 -32.01 -17.00
C LEU A 627 -7.63 -30.82 -17.54
N ILE A 628 -7.77 -29.78 -16.71
CA ILE A 628 -8.23 -28.47 -17.20
C ILE A 628 -7.08 -27.90 -18.03
N GLN A 629 -7.15 -28.13 -19.34
CA GLN A 629 -6.31 -27.42 -20.29
C GLN A 629 -6.58 -25.92 -20.13
N SER A 630 -5.59 -25.19 -19.64
CA SER A 630 -5.59 -23.73 -19.74
C SER A 630 -5.62 -23.37 -21.22
N THR A 631 -6.74 -22.82 -21.69
CA THR A 631 -6.83 -22.33 -23.08
C THR A 631 -5.71 -21.31 -23.32
N PRO A 632 -4.99 -21.39 -24.46
CA PRO A 632 -4.06 -20.36 -24.88
C PRO A 632 -4.75 -18.99 -25.00
N PHE A 633 -3.98 -17.95 -25.29
CA PHE A 633 -4.55 -16.75 -25.93
C PHE A 633 -5.11 -17.17 -27.31
N GLU A 634 -6.37 -17.60 -27.36
CA GLU A 634 -7.10 -17.83 -28.61
C GLU A 634 -7.47 -16.49 -29.22
N ILE A 635 -6.55 -16.00 -30.04
CA ILE A 635 -6.67 -14.75 -30.75
C ILE A 635 -7.35 -15.03 -32.09
N ASN A 636 -8.67 -14.88 -32.12
CA ASN A 636 -9.44 -14.89 -33.36
C ASN A 636 -9.42 -13.48 -33.98
N LEU A 637 -8.24 -13.08 -34.48
CA LEU A 637 -8.05 -11.81 -35.18
C LEU A 637 -8.25 -11.98 -36.69
N GLN A 638 -9.20 -11.24 -37.23
CA GLN A 638 -9.01 -10.67 -38.56
C GLN A 638 -7.75 -9.80 -38.51
N SER A 639 -6.91 -9.87 -39.54
CA SER A 639 -5.68 -9.07 -39.63
C SER A 639 -5.97 -7.60 -39.33
N PRO A 640 -5.09 -6.89 -38.60
CA PRO A 640 -5.26 -5.44 -38.44
C PRO A 640 -5.33 -4.81 -39.84
N PRO A 641 -6.21 -3.83 -40.07
CA PRO A 641 -6.28 -3.15 -41.36
C PRO A 641 -4.91 -2.56 -41.67
N LYS A 642 -4.44 -2.76 -42.91
CA LYS A 642 -3.25 -2.06 -43.39
C LYS A 642 -3.60 -0.56 -43.47
N LEU A 643 -3.03 0.22 -42.55
CA LEU A 643 -2.98 1.68 -42.61
C LEU A 643 -2.15 2.15 -43.81
#